data_AF-A0AAV8BP02-F1
#
_entry.id   AF-A0AAV8BP02-F1
#
_cell.length_a   1.000
_cell.length_b   1.000
_cell.length_c   1.000
_cell.angle_alpha   90.00
_cell.angle_beta   90.00
_cell.angle_gamma   90.00
#
_symmetry.space_group_name_H-M   'P 1'
#
loop_
_entity.id
_entity.type
_entity.pdbx_description
1 polymer ?
#
loop_
_entity_poly.entity_id
_entity_poly.type
_entity_poly.pdbx_seq_one_letter_code
_entity_poly.pdbx_strand_id
1 'polypeptide(L)'
;MGSRWRKAKLSLGLNLCVYVPKTLDEITSSSSSTVPSPSVVSSDAAALPSPVGPGPSDFTMLMPTTPTPSSSGLRLSKSGSRSSKKTCAICLGTMKPGDGHALFTAECSHTFHFHCIASNVKHGNQDCPICRTKWKEIPFRGSLLSDYPNDQATTSNPVVNRAQDDGQMNLLRRLPRTASSNRHQYHHLPSIFHDLDPTRFNDDEPLEAVPILDPNPDASPPGCMTAGTTTVEVKTFTELSEISQSDCRDSFTVVIHLKAPIFNVNVRAHGKEESRSTRAPIDLITVLDVSGSMAGTKLALLKRAMGFVIQNLGPSDRLSVISFSSTARRLFPLRRMSESGRQKSLLAVNSLTSNGGTNIAEGLRKGVKVVEDRKEKNPVCSVILLSDGQDIYTVFPTNGMHRSQPDYCALLPSSARRDGGQSIPVHVFGFGADHDSESLHSISEASGGTFSFIEAEAAIQDAFAQCIGGLLSVVAQELHVQVDAGDNDVQLGPIKSGSYANHTTEDKRRGSIHVGDLYAEEERDFLVSVNVPLAGCNEESLLLKVGCSYKEPLTKETVNVSMVEVRIARPLVVISQQVTSIEVDRQKCRLDAAEAMVESRSAAEQGELSKAVSILEQCRGRILESVSGKSGDRLCMALDAELREMQERMADRQRYEATGRAYMLSGLSSHSWQRATARGDSTDSASLLQSYQTTSMAVMLQRSKTMTPSGRRPQIKHTNSFPARPEPR
;
A
#
# COMPACT_ATOMS: atom_id res chain seq x y z
N MET A 1 -52.01 -13.29 -20.26
CA MET A 1 -51.70 -13.48 -18.82
C MET A 1 -50.87 -12.30 -18.32
N GLY A 2 -51.07 -11.77 -17.11
CA GLY A 2 -50.28 -10.62 -16.65
C GLY A 2 -50.73 -10.00 -15.32
N SER A 3 -50.66 -10.74 -14.20
CA SER A 3 -51.23 -10.31 -12.91
C SER A 3 -50.32 -10.50 -11.67
N ARG A 4 -49.10 -11.07 -11.81
CA ARG A 4 -48.20 -11.33 -10.67
C ARG A 4 -47.16 -10.22 -10.40
N TRP A 5 -46.63 -9.57 -11.44
CA TRP A 5 -45.61 -8.52 -11.29
C TRP A 5 -46.11 -7.22 -10.62
N ARG A 6 -47.42 -6.96 -10.59
CA ARG A 6 -47.97 -5.70 -10.03
C ARG A 6 -48.09 -5.69 -8.50
N LYS A 7 -47.95 -6.84 -7.81
CA LYS A 7 -47.95 -6.91 -6.33
C LYS A 7 -46.57 -6.73 -5.69
N ALA A 8 -45.47 -7.03 -6.40
CA ALA A 8 -44.11 -6.86 -5.89
C ALA A 8 -43.66 -5.38 -5.77
N LYS A 9 -44.35 -4.46 -6.46
CA LYS A 9 -43.99 -3.03 -6.50
C LYS A 9 -44.61 -2.19 -5.36
N LEU A 10 -45.29 -2.83 -4.41
CA LEU A 10 -45.96 -2.20 -3.26
C LEU A 10 -45.26 -2.46 -1.91
N SER A 11 -44.22 -3.31 -1.88
CA SER A 11 -43.42 -3.62 -0.68
C SER A 11 -42.10 -2.85 -0.59
N LEU A 12 -41.80 -1.98 -1.56
CA LEU A 12 -40.59 -1.14 -1.61
C LEU A 12 -41.01 0.31 -1.89
N GLY A 13 -41.22 1.08 -0.83
CA GLY A 13 -41.74 2.44 -0.89
C GLY A 13 -40.72 3.46 -1.40
N LEU A 14 -40.65 3.65 -2.72
CA LEU A 14 -39.83 4.66 -3.38
C LEU A 14 -40.71 5.62 -4.21
N ASN A 15 -40.99 6.79 -3.66
CA ASN A 15 -41.67 7.88 -4.36
C ASN A 15 -40.63 8.80 -5.04
N LEU A 16 -40.44 8.65 -6.35
CA LEU A 16 -39.91 9.73 -7.20
C LEU A 16 -40.95 10.10 -8.25
N CYS A 17 -41.32 11.39 -8.27
CA CYS A 17 -42.21 11.93 -9.28
C CYS A 17 -41.40 12.41 -10.50
N VAL A 18 -41.67 11.83 -11.67
CA VAL A 18 -41.28 12.41 -12.97
C VAL A 18 -42.55 12.57 -13.80
N TYR A 19 -42.81 13.80 -14.23
CA TYR A 19 -43.99 14.16 -15.01
C TYR A 19 -43.63 14.15 -16.51
N VAL A 20 -44.43 13.45 -17.32
CA VAL A 20 -44.23 13.34 -18.77
C VAL A 20 -45.56 13.62 -19.48
N PRO A 21 -45.66 14.67 -20.29
CA PRO A 21 -46.78 14.85 -21.20
C PRO A 21 -46.74 13.83 -22.34
N LYS A 22 -47.88 13.20 -22.61
CA LYS A 22 -48.28 12.76 -23.97
C LYS A 22 -48.88 14.00 -24.70
N THR A 23 -49.25 14.03 -25.96
CA THR A 23 -49.68 13.03 -26.98
C THR A 23 -49.13 13.45 -28.37
N LEU A 24 -49.48 12.93 -29.56
CA LEU A 24 -50.60 12.12 -30.07
C LEU A 24 -50.09 11.43 -31.37
N ASP A 25 -50.28 10.11 -31.48
CA ASP A 25 -50.92 9.33 -32.57
C ASP A 25 -50.66 9.69 -34.08
N GLU A 26 -50.75 8.80 -35.08
CA GLU A 26 -51.37 7.46 -35.18
C GLU A 26 -50.82 6.65 -36.41
N ILE A 27 -51.03 5.31 -36.48
CA ILE A 27 -51.36 4.47 -37.68
C ILE A 27 -50.60 4.73 -39.05
N THR A 28 -49.94 3.79 -39.77
CA THR A 28 -50.10 2.30 -39.89
C THR A 28 -48.88 1.55 -40.49
N SER A 29 -48.79 0.25 -40.21
CA SER A 29 -48.27 -0.94 -40.96
C SER A 29 -47.34 -0.88 -42.21
N SER A 30 -46.42 -1.87 -42.23
CA SER A 30 -45.95 -2.72 -43.38
C SER A 30 -45.08 -2.10 -44.50
N SER A 31 -44.13 -2.83 -45.15
CA SER A 31 -43.46 -4.13 -44.88
C SER A 31 -42.23 -4.31 -45.79
N SER A 32 -41.40 -5.36 -45.56
CA SER A 32 -40.53 -6.07 -46.54
C SER A 32 -39.72 -5.25 -47.57
N SER A 33 -38.40 -5.05 -47.44
CA SER A 33 -37.28 -6.00 -47.64
C SER A 33 -36.97 -6.38 -49.11
N THR A 34 -35.68 -6.67 -49.39
CA THR A 34 -35.03 -7.08 -50.68
C THR A 34 -34.47 -5.87 -51.49
N VAL A 35 -33.16 -5.59 -51.73
CA VAL A 35 -31.91 -6.36 -52.08
C VAL A 35 -31.74 -6.54 -53.61
N PRO A 36 -30.57 -6.30 -54.27
CA PRO A 36 -29.40 -5.46 -53.90
C PRO A 36 -28.57 -4.82 -55.08
N SER A 37 -27.43 -4.16 -54.74
CA SER A 37 -26.12 -4.24 -55.47
C SER A 37 -25.89 -3.31 -56.73
N PRO A 38 -24.67 -3.26 -57.36
CA PRO A 38 -23.81 -2.05 -57.22
C PRO A 38 -23.05 -1.57 -58.50
N SER A 39 -22.44 -0.36 -58.45
CA SER A 39 -21.34 0.13 -59.36
C SER A 39 -21.02 1.63 -59.07
N VAL A 40 -19.90 2.30 -59.46
CA VAL A 40 -18.49 1.96 -59.85
C VAL A 40 -17.61 3.24 -59.80
N VAL A 41 -16.40 3.18 -59.20
CA VAL A 41 -15.10 3.85 -59.56
C VAL A 41 -14.93 5.40 -59.71
N SER A 42 -13.87 5.94 -59.06
CA SER A 42 -13.01 7.11 -59.45
C SER A 42 -13.56 8.56 -59.42
N SER A 43 -12.78 9.66 -59.32
CA SER A 43 -11.52 10.01 -58.59
C SER A 43 -11.25 11.54 -58.71
N ASP A 44 -10.43 12.07 -57.79
CA ASP A 44 -9.52 13.24 -57.92
C ASP A 44 -10.01 14.70 -58.16
N ALA A 45 -9.17 15.62 -57.63
CA ALA A 45 -8.97 17.04 -57.99
C ALA A 45 -10.07 18.09 -57.69
N ALA A 46 -9.76 19.35 -57.33
CA ALA A 46 -8.53 19.99 -56.82
C ALA A 46 -8.82 21.43 -56.31
N ALA A 47 -7.76 22.11 -55.81
CA ALA A 47 -7.52 23.56 -55.77
C ALA A 47 -7.71 24.40 -54.48
N LEU A 48 -6.64 25.17 -54.24
CA LEU A 48 -6.35 26.30 -53.32
C LEU A 48 -7.14 27.59 -53.70
N PRO A 49 -7.01 28.78 -53.04
CA PRO A 49 -5.92 29.25 -52.14
C PRO A 49 -6.29 30.13 -50.91
N SER A 50 -5.26 30.55 -50.15
CA SER A 50 -5.26 31.66 -49.17
C SER A 50 -4.92 33.02 -49.83
N PRO A 51 -5.06 34.20 -49.17
CA PRO A 51 -3.88 34.79 -48.47
C PRO A 51 -4.10 35.86 -47.34
N VAL A 52 -3.11 35.99 -46.43
CA VAL A 52 -2.48 37.23 -45.85
C VAL A 52 -3.27 38.23 -44.93
N GLY A 53 -2.57 38.84 -43.94
CA GLY A 53 -3.00 39.93 -43.02
C GLY A 53 -2.55 41.35 -43.45
N PRO A 54 -2.28 42.37 -42.57
CA PRO A 54 -2.00 42.38 -41.11
C PRO A 54 -2.81 43.43 -40.27
N GLY A 55 -2.37 43.79 -39.04
CA GLY A 55 -2.97 44.82 -38.13
C GLY A 55 -2.41 46.27 -38.31
N PRO A 56 -2.32 47.18 -37.30
CA PRO A 56 -2.66 47.13 -35.85
C PRO A 56 -3.47 48.37 -35.32
N SER A 57 -3.67 48.56 -33.98
CA SER A 57 -3.63 49.87 -33.22
C SER A 57 -4.25 49.84 -31.79
N ASP A 58 -4.03 50.93 -31.02
CA ASP A 58 -4.14 51.09 -29.55
C ASP A 58 -5.49 51.62 -28.95
N PHE A 59 -5.44 51.91 -27.62
CA PHE A 59 -6.20 52.93 -26.84
C PHE A 59 -7.49 52.59 -26.03
N THR A 60 -7.26 52.30 -24.74
CA THR A 60 -7.85 52.96 -23.53
C THR A 60 -9.37 52.99 -23.20
N MET A 61 -9.62 52.58 -21.93
CA MET A 61 -10.34 53.32 -20.84
C MET A 61 -11.84 53.13 -20.51
N LEU A 62 -12.08 53.32 -19.20
CA LEU A 62 -13.29 53.71 -18.45
C LEU A 62 -14.31 52.67 -17.92
N MET A 63 -14.63 52.87 -16.63
CA MET A 63 -15.77 52.31 -15.87
C MET A 63 -17.03 53.18 -16.03
N PRO A 64 -18.22 52.67 -15.65
CA PRO A 64 -19.21 53.50 -14.95
C PRO A 64 -19.57 52.97 -13.55
N THR A 65 -20.27 53.80 -12.77
CA THR A 65 -20.46 53.65 -11.30
C THR A 65 -21.89 53.33 -10.85
N THR A 66 -22.01 52.92 -9.57
CA THR A 66 -23.24 52.75 -8.79
C THR A 66 -24.14 54.00 -8.67
N PRO A 67 -25.44 53.82 -8.39
CA PRO A 67 -26.25 54.79 -7.66
C PRO A 67 -26.89 54.26 -6.34
N THR A 68 -26.89 55.13 -5.33
CA THR A 68 -27.72 55.17 -4.10
C THR A 68 -27.89 56.68 -3.75
N PRO A 69 -28.54 57.17 -2.66
CA PRO A 69 -29.27 56.51 -1.56
C PRO A 69 -30.63 57.17 -1.21
N SER A 70 -31.30 56.70 -0.13
CA SER A 70 -31.99 57.48 0.93
C SER A 70 -33.02 56.62 1.70
N SER A 71 -33.49 56.95 2.92
CA SER A 71 -32.81 57.27 4.19
C SER A 71 -33.86 57.50 5.30
N SER A 72 -33.84 56.78 6.44
CA SER A 72 -34.61 57.14 7.66
C SER A 72 -34.29 56.27 8.88
N GLY A 73 -34.37 56.85 10.09
CA GLY A 73 -34.70 56.15 11.33
C GLY A 73 -33.56 55.62 12.21
N LEU A 74 -33.07 56.44 13.16
CA LEU A 74 -32.19 56.00 14.25
C LEU A 74 -32.96 55.23 15.35
N ARG A 75 -32.51 54.02 15.71
CA ARG A 75 -32.67 53.45 17.07
C ARG A 75 -31.47 52.56 17.44
N LEU A 76 -30.90 52.76 18.63
CA LEU A 76 -29.94 51.82 19.22
C LEU A 76 -30.68 50.54 19.65
N SER A 77 -30.04 49.39 19.46
CA SER A 77 -30.45 48.14 20.13
C SER A 77 -29.22 47.29 20.49
N LYS A 78 -29.27 46.61 21.64
CA LYS A 78 -28.20 45.71 22.09
C LYS A 78 -28.30 44.37 21.34
N SER A 79 -27.24 43.95 20.66
CA SER A 79 -27.13 42.57 20.15
C SER A 79 -26.32 41.72 21.11
N GLY A 80 -27.00 40.81 21.83
CA GLY A 80 -26.35 39.75 22.60
C GLY A 80 -26.25 38.47 21.77
N SER A 81 -25.05 37.92 21.61
CA SER A 81 -24.79 36.77 20.73
C SER A 81 -25.42 35.47 21.27
N ARG A 82 -26.58 35.09 20.73
CA ARG A 82 -27.23 33.81 21.04
C ARG A 82 -26.52 32.65 20.33
N SER A 83 -25.52 32.08 20.99
CA SER A 83 -24.80 30.88 20.51
C SER A 83 -25.74 29.69 20.30
N SER A 84 -25.71 29.11 19.09
CA SER A 84 -26.55 27.99 18.63
C SER A 84 -26.08 26.62 19.16
N LYS A 85 -26.04 26.46 20.49
CA LYS A 85 -25.55 25.25 21.15
C LYS A 85 -26.47 24.03 20.99
N LYS A 86 -25.96 22.94 20.43
CA LYS A 86 -26.41 21.55 20.74
C LYS A 86 -25.28 20.49 20.80
N THR A 87 -24.01 20.85 20.65
CA THR A 87 -22.86 19.90 20.64
C THR A 87 -21.78 20.26 21.65
N CYS A 88 -21.14 19.25 22.25
CA CYS A 88 -20.06 19.41 23.23
C CYS A 88 -18.71 19.59 22.53
N ALA A 89 -17.98 20.67 22.81
CA ALA A 89 -16.72 20.97 22.10
C ALA A 89 -15.52 20.04 22.41
N ILE A 90 -15.70 19.01 23.26
CA ILE A 90 -14.64 18.05 23.63
C ILE A 90 -14.83 16.70 22.92
N CYS A 91 -16.07 16.20 22.84
CA CYS A 91 -16.40 14.91 22.21
C CYS A 91 -17.24 15.03 20.93
N LEU A 92 -17.62 16.27 20.55
CA LEU A 92 -18.51 16.65 19.44
C LEU A 92 -19.95 16.09 19.50
N GLY A 93 -20.25 15.18 20.43
CA GLY A 93 -21.57 14.59 20.65
C GLY A 93 -22.63 15.60 21.14
N THR A 94 -23.90 15.25 20.97
CA THR A 94 -25.03 16.13 21.29
C THR A 94 -25.28 16.29 22.79
N MET A 95 -25.57 17.53 23.20
CA MET A 95 -25.92 17.88 24.58
C MET A 95 -27.45 18.06 24.71
N LYS A 96 -28.18 16.96 24.83
CA LYS A 96 -29.59 16.97 25.25
C LYS A 96 -29.70 16.66 26.74
N PRO A 97 -30.48 17.40 27.53
CA PRO A 97 -30.94 16.92 28.84
C PRO A 97 -31.80 15.67 28.65
N GLY A 98 -31.47 14.58 29.34
CA GLY A 98 -32.24 13.32 29.32
C GLY A 98 -31.47 12.09 28.83
N ASP A 99 -30.46 12.24 27.96
CA ASP A 99 -29.69 11.13 27.36
C ASP A 99 -28.65 10.52 28.35
N GLY A 100 -28.98 10.37 29.63
CA GLY A 100 -28.13 9.75 30.67
C GLY A 100 -26.83 10.49 31.05
N HIS A 101 -26.46 11.55 30.33
CA HIS A 101 -25.22 12.30 30.53
C HIS A 101 -25.46 13.62 31.27
N ALA A 102 -24.86 13.77 32.46
CA ALA A 102 -24.83 15.04 33.17
C ALA A 102 -24.13 16.13 32.34
N LEU A 103 -24.65 17.36 32.42
CA LEU A 103 -24.12 18.53 31.74
C LEU A 103 -23.51 19.51 32.75
N PHE A 104 -22.33 20.02 32.44
CA PHE A 104 -21.65 21.06 33.21
C PHE A 104 -21.68 22.39 32.44
N THR A 105 -21.97 23.48 33.15
CA THR A 105 -21.87 24.85 32.61
C THR A 105 -20.80 25.61 33.39
N ALA A 106 -19.73 26.02 32.72
CA ALA A 106 -18.64 26.79 33.31
C ALA A 106 -19.04 28.27 33.55
N GLU A 107 -18.31 28.97 34.43
CA GLU A 107 -18.48 30.41 34.73
C GLU A 107 -18.61 31.27 33.47
N CYS A 108 -17.78 30.99 32.46
CA CYS A 108 -17.78 31.64 31.15
C CYS A 108 -18.99 31.26 30.26
N SER A 109 -20.08 30.77 30.84
CA SER A 109 -21.32 30.35 30.18
C SER A 109 -21.17 29.29 29.08
N HIS A 110 -20.08 28.53 29.06
CA HIS A 110 -19.86 27.42 28.12
C HIS A 110 -20.32 26.09 28.69
N THR A 111 -20.90 25.22 27.85
CA THR A 111 -21.57 23.98 28.28
C THR A 111 -20.87 22.75 27.71
N PHE A 112 -20.71 21.70 28.50
CA PHE A 112 -20.01 20.47 28.17
C PHE A 112 -20.72 19.25 28.81
N HIS A 113 -20.48 18.04 28.31
CA HIS A 113 -20.76 16.84 29.11
C HIS A 113 -19.81 16.75 30.31
N PHE A 114 -20.34 16.40 31.47
CA PHE A 114 -19.63 16.37 32.75
C PHE A 114 -18.36 15.49 32.72
N HIS A 115 -18.46 14.28 32.15
CA HIS A 115 -17.31 13.37 32.02
C HIS A 115 -16.19 13.96 31.16
N CYS A 116 -16.54 14.63 30.05
CA CYS A 116 -15.57 15.23 29.14
C CYS A 116 -14.79 16.38 29.81
N ILE A 117 -15.48 17.23 30.56
CA ILE A 117 -14.83 18.37 31.23
C ILE A 117 -14.04 17.92 32.47
N ALA A 118 -14.53 16.94 33.24
CA ALA A 118 -13.81 16.35 34.36
C ALA A 118 -12.52 15.63 33.90
N SER A 119 -12.55 14.93 32.76
CA SER A 119 -11.36 14.35 32.15
C SER A 119 -10.34 15.42 31.76
N ASN A 120 -10.78 16.54 31.15
CA ASN A 120 -9.89 17.64 30.80
C ASN A 120 -9.17 18.24 32.03
N VAL A 121 -9.90 18.41 33.15
CA VAL A 121 -9.32 18.85 34.44
C VAL A 121 -8.33 17.83 35.00
N LYS A 122 -8.63 16.53 34.90
CA LYS A 122 -7.75 15.45 35.39
C LYS A 122 -6.37 15.43 34.70
N HIS A 123 -6.29 15.92 33.47
CA HIS A 123 -5.04 16.09 32.71
C HIS A 123 -4.34 17.44 32.95
N GLY A 124 -4.80 18.23 33.94
CA GLY A 124 -4.13 19.46 34.39
C GLY A 124 -4.67 20.77 33.78
N ASN A 125 -5.63 20.71 32.85
CA ASN A 125 -6.15 21.90 32.17
C ASN A 125 -7.17 22.65 33.05
N GLN A 126 -6.85 23.89 33.43
CA GLN A 126 -7.68 24.77 34.29
C GLN A 126 -8.39 25.90 33.51
N ASP A 127 -8.22 25.92 32.19
CA ASP A 127 -8.77 26.92 31.28
C ASP A 127 -9.99 26.35 30.51
N CYS A 128 -10.97 27.21 30.18
CA CYS A 128 -12.09 26.80 29.32
C CYS A 128 -11.60 26.39 27.91
N PRO A 129 -11.92 25.18 27.41
CA PRO A 129 -11.50 24.74 26.07
C PRO A 129 -11.95 25.64 24.91
N ILE A 130 -13.02 26.42 25.08
CA ILE A 130 -13.61 27.25 24.02
C ILE A 130 -13.09 28.70 24.05
N CYS A 131 -13.02 29.32 25.24
CA CYS A 131 -12.68 30.75 25.39
C CYS A 131 -11.42 31.03 26.23
N ARG A 132 -10.72 29.99 26.71
CA ARG A 132 -9.48 30.06 27.50
C ARG A 132 -9.55 30.88 28.80
N THR A 133 -10.74 31.22 29.28
CA THR A 133 -10.94 31.79 30.63
C THR A 133 -10.55 30.76 31.70
N LYS A 134 -9.63 31.14 32.59
CA LYS A 134 -9.31 30.42 33.84
C LYS A 134 -10.53 30.31 34.74
N TRP A 135 -10.80 29.13 35.29
CA TRP A 135 -11.87 28.96 36.28
C TRP A 135 -11.34 29.32 37.67
N LYS A 136 -12.20 29.91 38.50
CA LYS A 136 -11.87 30.31 39.87
C LYS A 136 -12.14 29.18 40.86
N GLU A 137 -13.19 28.40 40.60
CA GLU A 137 -13.52 27.20 41.37
C GLU A 137 -13.55 25.97 40.47
N ILE A 138 -12.82 24.93 40.89
CA ILE A 138 -12.79 23.63 40.21
C ILE A 138 -13.43 22.62 41.18
N PRO A 139 -14.66 22.13 40.95
CA PRO A 139 -15.40 21.30 41.90
C PRO A 139 -14.84 19.89 42.18
N PHE A 140 -13.62 19.59 41.69
CA PHE A 140 -13.10 18.22 41.53
C PHE A 140 -11.78 17.96 42.29
N ARG A 141 -11.55 18.69 43.38
CA ARG A 141 -10.57 18.30 44.43
C ARG A 141 -11.28 17.90 45.72
N GLY A 142 -11.99 16.77 45.65
CA GLY A 142 -12.36 15.95 46.81
C GLY A 142 -11.41 14.75 46.93
N SER A 143 -11.16 14.28 48.14
CA SER A 143 -10.12 13.26 48.42
C SER A 143 -10.39 11.91 47.75
N LEU A 144 -9.32 11.27 47.27
CA LEU A 144 -9.30 9.83 47.04
C LEU A 144 -9.19 9.11 48.40
N LEU A 145 -10.16 8.26 48.70
CA LEU A 145 -10.01 7.13 49.60
C LEU A 145 -10.28 5.84 48.81
N SER A 146 -9.64 4.76 49.21
CA SER A 146 -9.55 3.51 48.45
C SER A 146 -10.38 2.41 49.10
N ASP A 147 -11.43 1.97 48.42
CA ASP A 147 -12.14 0.74 48.79
C ASP A 147 -11.40 -0.49 48.24
N TYR A 148 -10.74 -1.22 49.13
CA TYR A 148 -10.47 -2.66 48.99
C TYR A 148 -11.36 -3.40 50.01
N PRO A 149 -11.83 -4.62 49.70
CA PRO A 149 -12.75 -5.33 50.58
C PRO A 149 -12.09 -5.71 51.92
N ASN A 150 -12.91 -5.64 52.97
CA ASN A 150 -12.55 -5.86 54.37
C ASN A 150 -12.53 -7.36 54.71
N ASP A 151 -11.54 -7.81 55.49
CA ASP A 151 -11.74 -8.90 56.46
C ASP A 151 -10.85 -8.74 57.70
N GLN A 152 -11.16 -9.49 58.76
CA GLN A 152 -10.95 -9.06 60.15
C GLN A 152 -9.73 -9.71 60.84
N ALA A 153 -9.08 -9.01 61.79
CA ALA A 153 -9.23 -9.32 63.24
C ALA A 153 -8.19 -8.66 64.20
N THR A 154 -8.71 -8.05 65.27
CA THR A 154 -8.21 -8.03 66.67
C THR A 154 -6.80 -7.53 67.10
N THR A 155 -6.83 -6.43 67.87
CA THR A 155 -6.19 -6.19 69.20
C THR A 155 -4.71 -5.73 69.38
N SER A 156 -4.55 -4.98 70.49
CA SER A 156 -3.33 -4.72 71.31
C SER A 156 -2.18 -3.85 70.76
N ASN A 157 -2.26 -2.57 71.09
CA ASN A 157 -1.17 -1.73 71.64
C ASN A 157 -0.58 -2.35 72.94
N PRO A 158 0.53 -1.85 73.58
CA PRO A 158 1.28 -0.58 73.38
C PRO A 158 2.84 -0.63 73.54
N VAL A 159 3.45 0.58 73.68
CA VAL A 159 4.61 1.02 74.53
C VAL A 159 5.99 1.31 73.88
N VAL A 160 6.58 2.44 74.33
CA VAL A 160 7.99 2.90 74.39
C VAL A 160 8.52 3.88 73.31
N ASN A 161 8.55 5.17 73.67
CA ASN A 161 9.65 6.18 73.64
C ASN A 161 10.93 5.88 72.79
N ARG A 162 11.70 6.81 72.21
CA ARG A 162 11.83 8.31 72.19
C ARG A 162 12.76 8.65 70.98
N ALA A 163 13.02 9.87 70.49
CA ALA A 163 12.62 11.27 70.75
C ALA A 163 12.57 11.99 69.35
N GLN A 164 12.37 13.29 69.09
CA GLN A 164 12.44 14.58 69.83
C GLN A 164 13.83 15.15 70.18
N ASP A 165 14.33 16.07 69.33
CA ASP A 165 14.85 17.38 69.76
C ASP A 165 14.58 18.45 68.68
N ASP A 166 14.47 19.72 69.09
CA ASP A 166 14.31 20.93 68.25
C ASP A 166 15.68 21.66 68.16
N GLY A 167 15.97 22.73 67.41
CA GLY A 167 15.25 23.61 66.49
C GLY A 167 16.10 24.86 66.17
N GLN A 168 15.48 25.94 65.67
CA GLN A 168 16.01 27.32 65.52
C GLN A 168 17.03 27.70 64.40
N MET A 169 16.50 28.44 63.42
CA MET A 169 16.91 29.79 62.96
C MET A 169 18.32 30.13 62.41
N ASN A 170 18.32 30.46 61.11
CA ASN A 170 18.81 31.72 60.50
C ASN A 170 20.16 32.36 60.91
N LEU A 171 21.06 32.50 59.92
CA LEU A 171 21.83 33.74 59.71
C LEU A 171 22.03 34.03 58.20
N LEU A 172 22.04 35.31 57.83
CA LEU A 172 22.11 35.78 56.44
C LEU A 172 23.53 36.21 56.04
N ARG A 173 23.89 36.03 54.75
CA ARG A 173 24.96 36.82 54.12
C ARG A 173 24.57 37.28 52.72
N ARG A 174 24.55 38.60 52.52
CA ARG A 174 24.32 39.26 51.22
C ARG A 174 25.59 39.24 50.35
N LEU A 175 25.42 39.38 49.04
CA LEU A 175 26.18 40.27 48.14
C LEU A 175 25.22 40.71 46.98
N PRO A 176 25.58 41.65 46.08
CA PRO A 176 24.71 42.82 45.86
C PRO A 176 23.85 42.81 44.59
N ARG A 177 22.89 43.74 44.54
CA ARG A 177 22.21 44.18 43.31
C ARG A 177 22.88 45.44 42.76
N THR A 178 23.11 45.48 41.45
CA THR A 178 23.08 46.70 40.63
C THR A 178 21.91 46.57 39.65
N ALA A 179 21.44 47.69 39.10
CA ALA A 179 20.17 47.76 38.37
C ALA A 179 20.31 48.42 36.99
N SER A 180 19.21 48.32 36.22
CA SER A 180 18.93 48.98 34.94
C SER A 180 19.34 48.25 33.66
N SER A 181 18.31 47.86 32.91
CA SER A 181 18.18 48.03 31.46
C SER A 181 19.26 47.44 30.55
N ASN A 182 19.00 46.24 30.05
CA ASN A 182 18.73 46.16 28.61
C ASN A 182 17.66 45.10 28.27
N ARG A 183 17.14 45.16 27.04
CA ARG A 183 16.15 44.23 26.48
C ARG A 183 16.83 42.89 26.07
N HIS A 184 16.01 41.88 25.76
CA HIS A 184 16.35 40.51 25.31
C HIS A 184 16.66 39.46 26.40
N GLN A 185 16.60 38.18 25.99
CA GLN A 185 16.89 36.94 26.73
C GLN A 185 15.90 36.48 27.83
N TYR A 186 14.75 35.92 27.42
CA TYR A 186 14.06 34.75 28.00
C TYR A 186 13.08 34.21 26.93
N HIS A 187 13.05 32.94 26.51
CA HIS A 187 13.92 31.78 26.77
C HIS A 187 14.40 31.18 25.44
N HIS A 188 15.61 30.61 25.41
CA HIS A 188 15.99 29.65 24.36
C HIS A 188 15.36 28.28 24.64
N LEU A 189 14.49 27.83 23.75
CA LEU A 189 14.40 26.41 23.40
C LEU A 189 15.36 26.16 22.22
N PRO A 190 16.09 25.03 22.17
CA PRO A 190 16.84 24.67 20.97
C PRO A 190 15.90 24.37 19.81
N SER A 191 16.13 24.96 18.63
CA SER A 191 15.44 24.59 17.39
C SER A 191 16.07 23.32 16.80
N ILE A 192 15.62 22.15 17.27
CA ILE A 192 16.20 20.81 16.98
C ILE A 192 16.09 20.37 15.49
N PHE A 193 15.61 21.23 14.59
CA PHE A 193 15.27 20.89 13.20
C PHE A 193 15.71 21.96 12.17
N HIS A 194 16.81 22.68 12.42
CA HIS A 194 17.34 23.72 11.52
C HIS A 194 18.84 23.61 11.20
N ASP A 195 19.44 22.43 11.36
CA ASP A 195 20.73 22.13 10.74
C ASP A 195 20.55 21.89 9.23
N LEU A 196 21.51 22.35 8.43
CA LEU A 196 21.57 22.05 7.00
C LEU A 196 21.90 20.56 6.80
N ASP A 197 21.24 19.90 5.84
CA ASP A 197 21.53 18.50 5.47
C ASP A 197 23.05 18.33 5.23
N PRO A 198 23.76 17.43 5.96
CA PRO A 198 25.19 17.31 5.86
C PRO A 198 25.63 16.81 4.47
N THR A 199 26.86 17.16 4.09
CA THR A 199 27.41 16.84 2.75
C THR A 199 27.55 15.34 2.49
N ARG A 200 27.58 14.50 3.54
CA ARG A 200 27.37 13.05 3.49
C ARG A 200 26.43 12.60 4.62
N PHE A 201 25.64 11.57 4.37
CA PHE A 201 24.69 10.98 5.33
C PHE A 201 25.26 9.76 6.06
N ASN A 202 26.49 9.89 6.58
CA ASN A 202 27.22 8.83 7.28
C ASN A 202 27.13 8.98 8.82
N ASP A 203 26.04 9.59 9.29
CA ASP A 203 25.68 9.86 10.69
C ASP A 203 24.61 8.88 11.20
N ASP A 204 24.59 7.66 10.67
CA ASP A 204 23.68 6.59 11.04
C ASP A 204 23.97 5.98 12.42
N GLU A 205 22.93 5.55 13.13
CA GLU A 205 23.06 4.89 14.43
C GLU A 205 23.63 3.47 14.25
N PRO A 206 24.63 3.07 15.06
CA PRO A 206 25.35 1.81 14.89
C PRO A 206 24.46 0.60 15.17
N LEU A 207 24.76 -0.52 14.49
CA LEU A 207 24.07 -1.78 14.72
C LEU A 207 24.33 -2.31 16.14
N GLU A 208 23.36 -3.03 16.68
CA GLU A 208 23.55 -3.76 17.92
C GLU A 208 24.41 -4.99 17.63
N ALA A 209 25.52 -5.15 18.35
CA ALA A 209 26.32 -6.36 18.26
C ALA A 209 25.49 -7.55 18.75
N VAL A 210 24.98 -8.34 17.80
CA VAL A 210 24.35 -9.63 18.10
C VAL A 210 25.40 -10.49 18.79
N PRO A 211 25.16 -10.99 20.02
CA PRO A 211 26.09 -11.90 20.65
C PRO A 211 26.24 -13.14 19.77
N ILE A 212 27.47 -13.37 19.28
CA ILE A 212 27.81 -14.64 18.65
C ILE A 212 27.70 -15.69 19.76
N LEU A 213 26.65 -16.51 19.71
CA LEU A 213 26.58 -17.72 20.50
C LEU A 213 27.53 -18.71 19.86
N ASP A 214 28.73 -18.86 20.43
CA ASP A 214 29.71 -19.84 19.96
C ASP A 214 29.04 -21.23 19.84
N PRO A 215 29.17 -21.92 18.68
CA PRO A 215 28.52 -23.20 18.48
C PRO A 215 29.13 -24.25 19.41
N ASN A 216 28.39 -24.57 20.46
CA ASN A 216 28.84 -25.44 21.54
C ASN A 216 29.09 -26.87 20.99
N PRO A 217 30.35 -27.37 20.96
CA PRO A 217 30.72 -28.50 20.10
C PRO A 217 30.14 -29.85 20.52
N ASP A 218 29.66 -29.99 21.75
CA ASP A 218 29.13 -31.25 22.31
C ASP A 218 27.61 -31.43 22.11
N ALA A 219 26.95 -30.55 21.34
CA ALA A 219 25.51 -30.60 21.10
C ALA A 219 25.11 -31.67 20.05
N SER A 220 24.97 -32.93 20.48
CA SER A 220 24.44 -34.03 19.65
C SER A 220 23.05 -33.69 19.05
N PRO A 221 22.79 -34.01 17.77
CA PRO A 221 21.60 -33.55 17.07
C PRO A 221 20.30 -34.13 17.67
N PRO A 222 19.27 -33.30 17.96
CA PRO A 222 17.97 -33.78 18.40
C PRO A 222 17.26 -34.55 17.28
N GLY A 223 16.59 -35.64 17.63
CA GLY A 223 15.99 -36.58 16.67
C GLY A 223 14.87 -35.99 15.81
N CYS A 224 14.69 -36.56 14.61
CA CYS A 224 13.73 -36.11 13.60
C CYS A 224 12.28 -36.09 14.11
N MET A 225 11.67 -34.90 14.13
CA MET A 225 10.22 -34.69 14.27
C MET A 225 9.78 -33.67 13.20
N THR A 226 9.40 -34.18 12.02
CA THR A 226 8.69 -33.47 10.92
C THR A 226 9.01 -31.96 10.79
N ALA A 227 10.19 -31.64 10.26
CA ALA A 227 10.55 -30.25 9.97
C ALA A 227 9.69 -29.68 8.82
N GLY A 228 9.26 -28.42 8.96
CA GLY A 228 8.89 -27.61 7.79
C GLY A 228 10.13 -27.32 6.94
N THR A 229 9.97 -27.11 5.64
CA THR A 229 11.08 -26.84 4.72
C THR A 229 11.83 -25.57 5.13
N THR A 230 13.12 -25.73 5.44
CA THR A 230 14.02 -24.64 5.82
C THR A 230 14.62 -23.89 4.62
N THR A 231 14.49 -24.47 3.43
CA THR A 231 14.98 -23.91 2.16
C THR A 231 13.83 -23.46 1.26
N VAL A 232 14.13 -22.62 0.27
CA VAL A 232 13.21 -22.37 -0.86
C VAL A 232 12.85 -23.71 -1.51
N GLU A 233 11.56 -23.97 -1.66
CA GLU A 233 11.03 -25.13 -2.37
C GLU A 233 10.96 -24.83 -3.88
N VAL A 234 11.41 -25.78 -4.70
CA VAL A 234 11.31 -25.73 -6.17
C VAL A 234 10.39 -26.86 -6.61
N LYS A 235 9.35 -26.52 -7.36
CA LYS A 235 8.39 -27.44 -7.99
C LYS A 235 8.32 -27.14 -9.49
N THR A 236 7.99 -28.15 -10.28
CA THR A 236 7.92 -28.03 -11.73
C THR A 236 6.69 -28.75 -12.27
N PHE A 237 5.91 -28.07 -13.12
CA PHE A 237 4.69 -28.62 -13.73
C PHE A 237 4.83 -28.59 -15.25
N THR A 238 4.63 -29.72 -15.90
CA THR A 238 4.69 -29.85 -17.36
C THR A 238 3.31 -29.65 -17.98
N GLU A 239 3.24 -29.10 -19.19
CA GLU A 239 1.96 -28.82 -19.86
C GLU A 239 1.11 -30.09 -20.07
N LEU A 240 1.78 -31.22 -20.33
CA LEU A 240 1.22 -32.57 -20.34
C LEU A 240 2.15 -33.52 -19.56
N SER A 241 1.60 -34.63 -19.05
CA SER A 241 2.40 -35.68 -18.41
C SER A 241 3.08 -36.62 -19.42
N GLU A 242 2.51 -36.77 -20.62
CA GLU A 242 2.96 -37.71 -21.65
C GLU A 242 2.84 -37.15 -23.07
N ILE A 243 3.76 -37.54 -23.96
CA ILE A 243 3.74 -37.24 -25.41
C ILE A 243 4.30 -38.48 -26.14
N SER A 244 3.67 -38.92 -27.23
CA SER A 244 4.11 -40.12 -28.00
C SER A 244 5.56 -40.03 -28.48
N GLN A 245 6.31 -41.14 -28.48
CA GLN A 245 7.69 -41.20 -29.02
C GLN A 245 7.79 -40.67 -30.46
N SER A 246 6.74 -40.90 -31.26
CA SER A 246 6.58 -40.41 -32.64
C SER A 246 6.44 -38.89 -32.79
N ASP A 247 6.18 -38.18 -31.69
CA ASP A 247 5.74 -36.79 -31.72
C ASP A 247 6.83 -35.88 -31.14
N CYS A 248 7.10 -34.78 -31.84
CA CYS A 248 7.90 -33.66 -31.39
C CYS A 248 7.03 -32.41 -31.21
N ARG A 249 7.49 -31.43 -30.40
CA ARG A 249 6.84 -30.11 -30.27
C ARG A 249 7.90 -29.03 -30.07
N ASP A 250 7.83 -27.94 -30.81
CA ASP A 250 8.85 -26.87 -30.76
C ASP A 250 8.69 -25.88 -29.60
N SER A 251 7.51 -25.84 -28.97
CA SER A 251 7.21 -25.00 -27.80
C SER A 251 6.26 -25.73 -26.83
N PHE A 252 6.82 -26.67 -26.08
CA PHE A 252 6.19 -27.27 -24.91
C PHE A 252 6.44 -26.40 -23.67
N THR A 253 5.44 -26.24 -22.79
CA THR A 253 5.56 -25.35 -21.63
C THR A 253 5.89 -26.13 -20.36
N VAL A 254 6.83 -25.60 -19.56
CA VAL A 254 7.06 -26.02 -18.17
C VAL A 254 6.90 -24.80 -17.26
N VAL A 255 6.10 -24.92 -16.20
CA VAL A 255 6.09 -23.95 -15.09
C VAL A 255 7.15 -24.34 -14.08
N ILE A 256 7.98 -23.38 -13.70
CA ILE A 256 8.83 -23.42 -12.51
C ILE A 256 8.09 -22.65 -11.41
N HIS A 257 7.71 -23.34 -10.35
CA HIS A 257 7.11 -22.79 -9.15
C HIS A 257 8.15 -22.75 -8.02
N LEU A 258 8.39 -21.56 -7.46
CA LEU A 258 9.22 -21.36 -6.27
C LEU A 258 8.32 -21.00 -5.10
N LYS A 259 8.60 -21.55 -3.93
CA LYS A 259 7.95 -21.16 -2.67
C LYS A 259 9.00 -20.90 -1.58
N ALA A 260 8.97 -19.71 -1.00
CA ALA A 260 9.83 -19.36 0.11
C ALA A 260 9.47 -20.14 1.39
N PRO A 261 10.45 -20.46 2.26
CA PRO A 261 10.19 -21.17 3.50
C PRO A 261 9.29 -20.37 4.45
N ILE A 262 8.66 -21.09 5.39
CA ILE A 262 7.83 -20.49 6.44
C ILE A 262 8.72 -19.71 7.40
N PHE A 263 8.23 -18.57 7.89
CA PHE A 263 8.94 -17.82 8.92
C PHE A 263 8.93 -18.59 10.25
N ASN A 264 10.06 -19.20 10.62
CA ASN A 264 10.23 -19.96 11.86
C ASN A 264 10.15 -19.05 13.11
N VAL A 265 8.95 -18.82 13.61
CA VAL A 265 8.74 -18.33 14.97
C VAL A 265 9.09 -19.47 15.93
N ASN A 266 10.20 -19.35 16.64
CA ASN A 266 10.53 -20.24 17.76
C ASN A 266 9.47 -20.07 18.87
N VAL A 267 8.45 -20.93 18.84
CA VAL A 267 7.48 -21.10 19.93
C VAL A 267 7.89 -22.34 20.72
N ARG A 268 8.81 -22.19 21.68
CA ARG A 268 9.06 -23.29 22.63
C ARG A 268 7.89 -23.35 23.60
N ALA A 269 7.09 -24.39 23.46
CA ALA A 269 5.99 -24.68 24.36
C ALA A 269 6.53 -25.16 25.73
N HIS A 270 7.05 -24.25 26.57
CA HIS A 270 7.02 -24.34 28.04
C HIS A 270 7.39 -23.01 28.75
N GLY A 271 6.39 -22.14 28.91
CA GLY A 271 6.17 -21.54 30.24
C GLY A 271 6.98 -20.32 30.71
N LYS A 272 7.88 -19.72 29.92
CA LYS A 272 8.37 -18.32 30.10
C LYS A 272 9.32 -17.88 28.96
N GLU A 273 8.78 -17.35 27.87
CA GLU A 273 9.59 -16.75 26.80
C GLU A 273 8.98 -15.43 26.29
N GLU A 274 9.80 -14.37 26.22
CA GLU A 274 9.59 -13.30 25.24
C GLU A 274 10.04 -13.84 23.88
N SER A 275 9.11 -14.31 23.06
CA SER A 275 9.41 -14.87 21.73
C SER A 275 9.83 -13.80 20.73
N ARG A 276 11.09 -13.34 20.85
CA ARG A 276 11.73 -12.45 19.88
C ARG A 276 11.91 -13.18 18.55
N SER A 277 11.10 -12.82 17.57
CA SER A 277 11.23 -13.31 16.20
C SER A 277 12.57 -12.86 15.59
N THR A 278 13.49 -13.81 15.44
CA THR A 278 14.78 -13.63 14.76
C THR A 278 14.57 -13.56 13.25
N ARG A 279 14.02 -12.44 12.78
CA ARG A 279 14.01 -12.06 11.35
C ARG A 279 15.24 -11.22 11.02
N ALA A 280 15.49 -11.03 9.73
CA ALA A 280 16.39 -9.99 9.26
C ALA A 280 15.98 -8.60 9.83
N PRO A 281 16.91 -7.85 10.43
CA PRO A 281 16.70 -6.42 10.67
C PRO A 281 16.71 -5.66 9.34
N ILE A 282 15.97 -4.56 9.25
CA ILE A 282 15.82 -3.79 8.00
C ILE A 282 16.33 -2.35 8.13
N ASP A 283 16.93 -1.82 7.05
CA ASP A 283 17.13 -0.38 6.85
C ASP A 283 16.01 0.15 5.94
N LEU A 284 15.01 0.80 6.55
CA LEU A 284 13.88 1.40 5.84
C LEU A 284 14.10 2.90 5.65
N ILE A 285 14.01 3.37 4.41
CA ILE A 285 14.03 4.80 4.08
C ILE A 285 12.64 5.16 3.55
N THR A 286 11.95 6.12 4.15
CA THR A 286 10.70 6.64 3.59
C THR A 286 10.89 8.03 2.98
N VAL A 287 10.29 8.26 1.83
CA VAL A 287 10.32 9.49 1.04
C VAL A 287 8.89 9.96 0.89
N LEU A 288 8.54 11.01 1.63
CA LEU A 288 7.15 11.37 1.89
C LEU A 288 6.82 12.76 1.33
N ASP A 289 5.80 12.83 0.47
CA ASP A 289 5.32 14.13 0.00
C ASP A 289 4.66 14.93 1.14
N VAL A 290 5.03 16.20 1.22
CA VAL A 290 4.46 17.24 2.10
C VAL A 290 4.24 18.55 1.33
N SER A 291 3.94 18.42 0.03
CA SER A 291 3.34 19.42 -0.84
C SER A 291 2.06 20.07 -0.29
N GLY A 292 1.56 21.08 -1.00
CA GLY A 292 0.28 21.73 -0.69
C GLY A 292 -0.95 20.84 -0.88
N SER A 293 -0.91 19.88 -1.83
CA SER A 293 -2.01 18.93 -2.09
C SER A 293 -2.23 17.97 -0.93
N MET A 294 -1.16 17.57 -0.23
CA MET A 294 -1.21 16.77 0.99
C MET A 294 -1.86 17.45 2.21
N ALA A 295 -2.33 18.70 2.11
CA ALA A 295 -2.91 19.42 3.24
C ALA A 295 -4.16 18.75 3.84
N GLY A 296 -4.42 19.01 5.13
CA GLY A 296 -5.60 18.52 5.83
C GLY A 296 -5.58 17.00 6.08
N THR A 297 -6.60 16.30 5.60
CA THR A 297 -6.82 14.88 5.90
C THR A 297 -5.71 13.98 5.35
N LYS A 298 -5.22 14.27 4.14
CA LYS A 298 -4.15 13.50 3.46
C LYS A 298 -2.90 13.37 4.35
N LEU A 299 -2.30 14.47 4.80
CA LEU A 299 -1.15 14.47 5.72
C LEU A 299 -1.48 13.91 7.11
N ALA A 300 -2.70 14.10 7.62
CA ALA A 300 -3.09 13.51 8.91
C ALA A 300 -3.11 11.98 8.87
N LEU A 301 -3.56 11.40 7.75
CA LEU A 301 -3.56 9.95 7.52
C LEU A 301 -2.17 9.42 7.18
N LEU A 302 -1.33 10.20 6.46
CA LEU A 302 0.09 9.87 6.26
C LEU A 302 0.84 9.74 7.60
N LYS A 303 0.69 10.73 8.50
CA LYS A 303 1.30 10.69 9.85
C LYS A 303 0.87 9.46 10.64
N ARG A 304 -0.41 9.08 10.53
CA ARG A 304 -0.99 7.89 11.15
C ARG A 304 -0.41 6.59 10.56
N ALA A 305 -0.30 6.49 9.24
CA ALA A 305 0.30 5.33 8.57
C ALA A 305 1.79 5.18 8.94
N MET A 306 2.56 6.27 8.92
CA MET A 306 3.93 6.29 9.43
C MET A 306 4.04 5.96 10.92
N GLY A 307 3.06 6.37 11.74
CA GLY A 307 2.98 5.98 13.14
C GLY A 307 2.81 4.46 13.33
N PHE A 308 1.95 3.83 12.52
CA PHE A 308 1.79 2.38 12.49
C PHE A 308 3.08 1.66 12.04
N VAL A 309 3.80 2.19 11.04
CA VAL A 309 5.12 1.69 10.63
C VAL A 309 6.11 1.74 11.81
N ILE A 310 6.30 2.92 12.41
CA ILE A 310 7.26 3.11 13.53
C ILE A 310 6.96 2.19 14.72
N GLN A 311 5.68 1.88 14.98
CA GLN A 311 5.27 0.97 16.05
C GLN A 311 5.50 -0.52 15.74
N ASN A 312 5.50 -0.93 14.47
CA ASN A 312 5.75 -2.33 14.07
C ASN A 312 7.22 -2.63 13.72
N LEU A 313 8.05 -1.60 13.50
CA LEU A 313 9.51 -1.75 13.42
C LEU A 313 10.11 -2.16 14.78
N GLY A 314 11.04 -3.10 14.74
CA GLY A 314 11.74 -3.67 15.90
C GLY A 314 12.99 -2.88 16.32
N PRO A 315 13.56 -3.15 17.51
CA PRO A 315 14.70 -2.40 18.03
C PRO A 315 15.99 -2.51 17.20
N SER A 316 16.10 -3.53 16.35
CA SER A 316 17.24 -3.74 15.44
C SER A 316 17.04 -3.11 14.06
N ASP A 317 15.81 -2.73 13.70
CA ASP A 317 15.55 -2.01 12.43
C ASP A 317 15.99 -0.57 12.55
N ARG A 318 16.33 0.04 11.41
CA ARG A 318 16.57 1.47 11.31
C ARG A 318 15.60 2.13 10.34
N LEU A 319 15.17 3.33 10.71
CA LEU A 319 14.31 4.19 9.90
C LEU A 319 15.01 5.52 9.64
N SER A 320 14.94 6.00 8.40
CA SER A 320 15.21 7.39 8.01
C SER A 320 14.00 7.93 7.26
N VAL A 321 13.59 9.16 7.56
CA VAL A 321 12.45 9.81 6.88
C VAL A 321 12.93 11.05 6.14
N ILE A 322 12.78 11.03 4.82
CA ILE A 322 12.85 12.19 3.95
C ILE A 322 11.44 12.74 3.78
N SER A 323 11.26 14.05 3.94
CA SER A 323 10.04 14.73 3.51
C SER A 323 10.38 15.69 2.38
N PHE A 324 9.59 15.71 1.31
CA PHE A 324 9.83 16.60 0.17
C PHE A 324 8.59 17.44 -0.17
N SER A 325 8.83 18.61 -0.74
CA SER A 325 7.81 19.39 -1.44
C SER A 325 8.48 20.10 -2.61
N SER A 326 8.61 21.43 -2.63
CA SER A 326 9.50 22.13 -3.57
C SER A 326 10.99 21.78 -3.37
N THR A 327 11.35 21.37 -2.15
CA THR A 327 12.69 20.90 -1.76
C THR A 327 12.56 19.67 -0.86
N ALA A 328 13.53 18.76 -0.90
CA ALA A 328 13.64 17.65 0.04
C ALA A 328 14.40 18.03 1.32
N ARG A 329 14.10 17.38 2.44
CA ARG A 329 14.85 17.44 3.70
C ARG A 329 14.83 16.09 4.42
N ARG A 330 15.91 15.75 5.12
CA ARG A 330 15.95 14.57 6.01
C ARG A 330 15.50 14.98 7.42
N LEU A 331 14.47 14.32 7.96
CA LEU A 331 13.96 14.60 9.31
C LEU A 331 14.87 14.06 10.42
N PHE A 332 15.56 12.95 10.12
CA PHE A 332 16.55 12.30 10.98
C PHE A 332 17.39 11.29 10.16
N PRO A 333 18.66 11.03 10.54
CA PRO A 333 19.46 9.94 9.96
C PRO A 333 18.85 8.56 10.22
N LEU A 334 19.44 7.51 9.64
CA LEU A 334 19.06 6.11 9.93
C LEU A 334 19.21 5.82 11.42
N ARG A 335 18.06 5.83 12.11
CA ARG A 335 17.91 5.71 13.56
C ARG A 335 17.32 4.36 13.91
N ARG A 336 17.82 3.70 14.95
CA ARG A 336 17.27 2.44 15.44
C ARG A 336 15.89 2.61 16.06
N MET A 337 14.94 1.75 15.72
CA MET A 337 13.58 1.75 16.30
C MET A 337 13.52 1.08 17.69
N SER A 338 14.53 1.37 18.52
CA SER A 338 14.47 1.25 19.97
C SER A 338 13.34 2.12 20.54
N GLU A 339 12.92 1.90 21.78
CA GLU A 339 11.79 2.65 22.35
C GLU A 339 12.00 4.18 22.35
N SER A 340 13.22 4.64 22.69
CA SER A 340 13.57 6.06 22.57
C SER A 340 13.63 6.55 21.12
N GLY A 341 14.04 5.68 20.18
CA GLY A 341 14.12 5.98 18.76
C GLY A 341 12.76 6.09 18.09
N ARG A 342 11.83 5.18 18.43
CA ARG A 342 10.42 5.26 18.05
C ARG A 342 9.80 6.57 18.52
N GLN A 343 9.93 6.90 19.80
CA GLN A 343 9.33 8.11 20.36
C GLN A 343 9.86 9.40 19.70
N LYS A 344 11.19 9.51 19.49
CA LYS A 344 11.79 10.62 18.73
C LYS A 344 11.26 10.71 17.30
N SER A 345 11.03 9.58 16.65
CA SER A 345 10.58 9.50 15.25
C SER A 345 9.09 9.79 15.10
N LEU A 346 8.25 9.34 16.05
CA LEU A 346 6.85 9.74 16.14
C LEU A 346 6.70 11.24 16.33
N LEU A 347 7.52 11.88 17.17
CA LEU A 347 7.53 13.34 17.34
C LEU A 347 7.92 14.06 16.04
N ALA A 348 8.98 13.61 15.36
CA ALA A 348 9.42 14.19 14.10
C ALA A 348 8.36 14.06 12.97
N VAL A 349 7.76 12.87 12.79
CA VAL A 349 6.67 12.67 11.82
C VAL A 349 5.44 13.53 12.17
N ASN A 350 5.06 13.60 13.45
CA ASN A 350 3.93 14.43 13.87
C ASN A 350 4.17 15.93 13.67
N SER A 351 5.42 16.38 13.62
CA SER A 351 5.80 17.77 13.31
C SER A 351 5.70 18.16 11.82
N LEU A 352 5.45 17.21 10.91
CA LEU A 352 5.33 17.51 9.48
C LEU A 352 4.20 18.50 9.14
N THR A 353 4.41 19.32 8.12
CA THR A 353 3.50 20.37 7.66
C THR A 353 3.49 20.41 6.14
N SER A 354 2.32 20.43 5.54
CA SER A 354 2.08 20.56 4.09
C SER A 354 2.38 21.99 3.61
N ASN A 355 3.35 22.18 2.72
CA ASN A 355 3.64 23.46 2.06
C ASN A 355 4.57 23.30 0.83
N GLY A 356 4.33 24.06 -0.23
CA GLY A 356 5.13 24.05 -1.47
C GLY A 356 4.55 23.16 -2.59
N GLY A 357 5.30 23.04 -3.68
CA GLY A 357 4.99 22.14 -4.80
C GLY A 357 5.46 20.71 -4.54
N THR A 358 5.68 19.94 -5.60
CA THR A 358 6.05 18.51 -5.53
C THR A 358 7.28 18.25 -6.43
N ASN A 359 8.41 17.89 -5.80
CA ASN A 359 9.71 17.59 -6.43
C ASN A 359 10.15 16.18 -6.02
N ILE A 360 9.65 15.18 -6.74
CA ILE A 360 9.85 13.75 -6.48
C ILE A 360 11.33 13.42 -6.71
N ALA A 361 11.94 14.02 -7.74
CA ALA A 361 13.34 13.86 -8.09
C ALA A 361 14.31 14.15 -6.92
N GLU A 362 14.17 15.29 -6.23
CA GLU A 362 15.05 15.61 -5.10
C GLU A 362 14.78 14.73 -3.88
N GLY A 363 13.51 14.39 -3.62
CA GLY A 363 13.12 13.48 -2.55
C GLY A 363 13.75 12.10 -2.71
N LEU A 364 13.61 11.50 -3.89
CA LEU A 364 14.14 10.19 -4.23
C LEU A 364 15.67 10.17 -4.22
N ARG A 365 16.32 11.16 -4.85
CA ARG A 365 17.78 11.33 -4.82
C ARG A 365 18.32 11.46 -3.40
N LYS A 366 17.62 12.17 -2.52
CA LYS A 366 18.01 12.32 -1.10
C LYS A 366 17.80 11.02 -0.31
N GLY A 367 16.75 10.25 -0.63
CA GLY A 367 16.51 8.92 -0.05
C GLY A 367 17.57 7.89 -0.46
N VAL A 368 17.89 7.79 -1.75
CA VAL A 368 18.95 6.90 -2.27
C VAL A 368 20.31 7.26 -1.67
N LYS A 369 20.63 8.56 -1.56
CA LYS A 369 21.89 8.99 -0.93
C LYS A 369 22.03 8.52 0.53
N VAL A 370 20.94 8.38 1.29
CA VAL A 370 20.99 7.78 2.65
C VAL A 370 21.32 6.28 2.63
N VAL A 371 21.00 5.58 1.54
CA VAL A 371 21.39 4.17 1.34
C VAL A 371 22.86 4.04 0.90
N GLU A 372 23.35 5.01 0.12
CA GLU A 372 24.74 5.05 -0.37
C GLU A 372 25.76 5.45 0.72
N ASP A 373 25.51 6.54 1.44
CA ASP A 373 26.47 7.14 2.40
C ASP A 373 26.55 6.43 3.76
N ARG A 374 25.58 5.55 4.11
CA ARG A 374 25.53 4.92 5.45
C ARG A 374 26.75 4.05 5.72
N LYS A 375 27.26 4.12 6.97
CA LYS A 375 28.40 3.31 7.42
C LYS A 375 27.99 1.86 7.60
N GLU A 376 26.99 1.64 8.43
CA GLU A 376 26.49 0.31 8.73
C GLU A 376 25.40 -0.10 7.73
N LYS A 377 25.26 -1.40 7.48
CA LYS A 377 24.25 -1.93 6.56
C LYS A 377 23.53 -3.12 7.19
N ASN A 378 22.23 -2.97 7.47
CA ASN A 378 21.37 -4.14 7.73
C ASN A 378 21.28 -5.01 6.45
N PRO A 379 20.97 -6.32 6.57
CA PRO A 379 20.90 -7.22 5.40
C PRO A 379 19.83 -6.78 4.39
N VAL A 380 18.65 -6.39 4.88
CA VAL A 380 17.52 -5.94 4.07
C VAL A 380 17.49 -4.41 4.02
N CYS A 381 17.29 -3.85 2.82
CA CYS A 381 17.21 -2.42 2.59
C CYS A 381 16.14 -2.10 1.56
N SER A 382 15.27 -1.13 1.85
CA SER A 382 14.19 -0.75 0.94
C SER A 382 13.81 0.72 1.07
N VAL A 383 13.29 1.30 -0.01
CA VAL A 383 12.74 2.65 -0.02
C VAL A 383 11.21 2.56 -0.17
N ILE A 384 10.47 3.35 0.61
CA ILE A 384 9.04 3.61 0.39
C ILE A 384 8.88 5.05 -0.08
N LEU A 385 8.30 5.27 -1.26
CA LEU A 385 7.94 6.57 -1.79
C LEU A 385 6.41 6.74 -1.71
N LEU A 386 5.92 7.88 -1.21
CA LEU A 386 4.52 8.27 -1.33
C LEU A 386 4.39 9.69 -1.90
N SER A 387 3.52 9.84 -2.90
CA SER A 387 3.18 11.11 -3.56
C SER A 387 1.68 11.17 -3.87
N ASP A 388 1.06 12.34 -3.73
CA ASP A 388 -0.34 12.58 -4.10
C ASP A 388 -0.51 13.48 -5.33
N GLY A 389 0.57 14.08 -5.82
CA GLY A 389 0.59 14.98 -6.97
C GLY A 389 1.57 14.56 -8.07
N GLN A 390 1.68 15.42 -9.07
CA GLN A 390 2.57 15.33 -10.23
C GLN A 390 3.89 16.07 -9.94
N ASP A 391 5.02 15.66 -10.53
CA ASP A 391 6.28 16.39 -10.35
C ASP A 391 6.26 17.70 -11.16
N ILE A 392 6.27 18.84 -10.45
CA ILE A 392 6.14 20.18 -11.05
C ILE A 392 7.49 20.65 -11.63
N TYR A 393 8.60 20.06 -11.20
CA TYR A 393 9.96 20.56 -11.45
C TYR A 393 10.70 19.80 -12.56
N THR A 394 10.28 18.59 -12.92
CA THR A 394 10.91 17.79 -13.99
C THR A 394 10.38 18.06 -15.40
N VAL A 395 9.33 18.87 -15.56
CA VAL A 395 8.61 19.08 -16.83
C VAL A 395 9.16 20.25 -17.67
N PHE A 396 10.11 21.04 -17.15
CA PHE A 396 10.69 22.18 -17.88
C PHE A 396 12.07 21.86 -18.48
N PRO A 397 12.18 21.52 -19.78
CA PRO A 397 13.47 21.38 -20.44
C PRO A 397 14.13 22.76 -20.60
N THR A 398 15.31 22.95 -19.99
CA THR A 398 16.03 24.23 -20.00
C THR A 398 16.66 24.61 -21.34
N ASN A 399 16.53 23.74 -22.36
CA ASN A 399 16.80 24.01 -23.76
C ASN A 399 15.61 23.50 -24.58
N GLY A 400 15.15 24.29 -25.57
CA GLY A 400 13.89 24.07 -26.30
C GLY A 400 13.84 22.89 -27.28
N MET A 401 14.27 21.71 -26.86
CA MET A 401 14.13 20.45 -27.59
C MET A 401 12.92 19.69 -27.03
N HIS A 402 11.90 19.46 -27.87
CA HIS A 402 10.62 18.88 -27.46
C HIS A 402 10.71 17.36 -27.24
N ARG A 403 11.36 16.92 -26.15
CA ARG A 403 11.26 15.53 -25.69
C ARG A 403 9.86 15.28 -25.13
N SER A 404 9.04 14.57 -25.90
CA SER A 404 7.80 13.97 -25.42
C SER A 404 8.14 12.92 -24.34
N GLN A 405 7.40 12.97 -23.21
CA GLN A 405 7.63 12.25 -21.95
C GLN A 405 9.00 12.56 -21.27
N PRO A 406 9.00 12.98 -19.99
CA PRO A 406 10.22 12.99 -19.18
C PRO A 406 10.78 11.57 -18.99
N ASP A 407 12.11 11.44 -19.00
CA ASP A 407 12.79 10.18 -18.67
C ASP A 407 12.74 9.98 -17.15
N TYR A 408 11.65 9.38 -16.64
CA TYR A 408 11.49 9.16 -15.21
C TYR A 408 12.47 8.15 -14.62
N CYS A 409 13.09 7.30 -15.45
CA CYS A 409 14.23 6.49 -15.04
C CYS A 409 15.45 7.36 -14.69
N ALA A 410 15.58 8.57 -15.24
CA ALA A 410 16.63 9.54 -14.86
C ALA A 410 16.43 10.16 -13.46
N LEU A 411 15.26 9.97 -12.82
CA LEU A 411 15.05 10.40 -11.43
C LEU A 411 15.64 9.40 -10.41
N LEU A 412 15.88 8.14 -10.83
CA LEU A 412 16.68 7.18 -10.09
C LEU A 412 18.16 7.41 -10.39
N PRO A 413 19.00 7.68 -9.36
CA PRO A 413 20.45 7.58 -9.48
C PRO A 413 20.84 6.20 -10.02
N SER A 414 21.93 6.12 -10.80
CA SER A 414 22.34 4.88 -11.47
C SER A 414 22.54 3.70 -10.52
N SER A 415 22.94 3.96 -9.28
CA SER A 415 23.06 3.00 -8.17
C SER A 415 21.74 2.37 -7.74
N ALA A 416 20.62 3.10 -7.81
CA ALA A 416 19.28 2.60 -7.46
C ALA A 416 18.52 1.98 -8.66
N ARG A 417 19.09 2.06 -9.87
CA ARG A 417 18.59 1.32 -11.04
C ARG A 417 19.07 -0.13 -10.98
N ARG A 418 18.30 -1.04 -11.59
CA ARG A 418 18.64 -2.47 -11.69
C ARG A 418 20.02 -2.76 -12.33
N ASP A 419 20.44 -1.90 -13.24
CA ASP A 419 21.70 -1.96 -13.99
C ASP A 419 22.93 -1.52 -13.15
N GLY A 420 22.71 -0.88 -11.98
CA GLY A 420 23.76 -0.31 -11.12
C GLY A 420 24.47 -1.29 -10.19
N GLY A 421 24.24 -2.60 -10.32
CA GLY A 421 24.87 -3.66 -9.51
C GLY A 421 24.38 -3.80 -8.05
N GLN A 422 23.74 -2.79 -7.47
CA GLN A 422 23.10 -2.86 -6.14
C GLN A 422 21.72 -2.17 -6.15
N SER A 423 20.79 -2.71 -6.95
CA SER A 423 19.41 -2.21 -7.06
C SER A 423 18.73 -2.14 -5.70
N ILE A 424 18.12 -1.00 -5.37
CA ILE A 424 17.40 -0.78 -4.11
C ILE A 424 15.91 -0.67 -4.45
N PRO A 425 15.05 -1.59 -4.00
CA PRO A 425 13.64 -1.58 -4.38
C PRO A 425 12.94 -0.33 -3.82
N VAL A 426 12.29 0.44 -4.70
CA VAL A 426 11.45 1.58 -4.34
C VAL A 426 9.98 1.17 -4.45
N HIS A 427 9.34 0.94 -3.32
CA HIS A 427 7.91 0.66 -3.25
C HIS A 427 7.15 2.00 -3.29
N VAL A 428 6.37 2.21 -4.34
CA VAL A 428 5.78 3.51 -4.66
C VAL A 428 4.28 3.49 -4.43
N PHE A 429 3.78 4.48 -3.68
CA PHE A 429 2.38 4.67 -3.35
C PHE A 429 1.84 5.94 -3.98
N GLY A 430 0.98 5.80 -4.99
CA GLY A 430 0.16 6.88 -5.54
C GLY A 430 -1.09 7.08 -4.71
N PHE A 431 -1.34 8.31 -4.23
CA PHE A 431 -2.40 8.59 -3.25
C PHE A 431 -3.46 9.57 -3.79
N GLY A 432 -4.73 9.16 -3.79
CA GLY A 432 -5.82 9.92 -4.41
C GLY A 432 -5.75 9.93 -5.94
N ALA A 433 -6.64 10.67 -6.61
CA ALA A 433 -6.74 10.66 -8.07
C ALA A 433 -5.69 11.54 -8.80
N ASP A 434 -5.05 12.46 -8.08
CA ASP A 434 -4.31 13.59 -8.67
C ASP A 434 -2.82 13.29 -8.96
N HIS A 435 -2.35 12.08 -8.61
CA HIS A 435 -0.95 11.68 -8.68
C HIS A 435 -0.51 11.26 -10.10
N ASP A 436 0.77 11.48 -10.43
CA ASP A 436 1.32 11.02 -11.70
C ASP A 436 1.64 9.51 -11.67
N SER A 437 0.62 8.70 -11.96
CA SER A 437 0.68 7.24 -11.91
C SER A 437 1.66 6.62 -12.93
N GLU A 438 1.87 7.22 -14.11
CA GLU A 438 2.80 6.69 -15.12
C GLU A 438 4.25 6.80 -14.61
N SER A 439 4.59 7.97 -14.06
CA SER A 439 5.90 8.29 -13.51
C SER A 439 6.21 7.51 -12.25
N LEU A 440 5.24 7.41 -11.35
CA LEU A 440 5.35 6.67 -10.10
C LEU A 440 5.45 5.16 -10.33
N HIS A 441 4.79 4.61 -11.35
CA HIS A 441 5.00 3.23 -11.80
C HIS A 441 6.38 3.02 -12.45
N SER A 442 6.84 3.96 -13.28
CA SER A 442 8.16 3.88 -13.94
C SER A 442 9.31 3.82 -12.93
N ILE A 443 9.21 4.59 -11.83
CA ILE A 443 10.16 4.55 -10.71
C ILE A 443 10.17 3.17 -10.01
N SER A 444 9.01 2.50 -9.86
CA SER A 444 8.98 1.18 -9.20
C SER A 444 9.56 0.08 -10.09
N GLU A 445 9.21 0.05 -11.39
CA GLU A 445 9.70 -0.97 -12.33
C GLU A 445 11.22 -0.88 -12.56
N ALA A 446 11.76 0.35 -12.66
CA ALA A 446 13.19 0.57 -12.89
C ALA A 446 14.09 0.27 -11.67
N SER A 447 13.53 0.29 -10.45
CA SER A 447 14.22 -0.04 -9.19
C SER A 447 14.01 -1.48 -8.71
N GLY A 448 13.03 -2.20 -9.26
CA GLY A 448 12.63 -3.54 -8.79
C GLY A 448 11.71 -3.52 -7.56
N GLY A 449 11.07 -2.39 -7.30
CA GLY A 449 10.03 -2.24 -6.27
C GLY A 449 8.64 -2.64 -6.77
N THR A 450 7.61 -1.98 -6.25
CA THR A 450 6.20 -2.25 -6.61
C THR A 450 5.39 -0.95 -6.60
N PHE A 451 4.55 -0.73 -7.60
CA PHE A 451 3.58 0.38 -7.59
C PHE A 451 2.29 -0.03 -6.88
N SER A 452 1.70 0.87 -6.09
CA SER A 452 0.47 0.66 -5.34
C SER A 452 -0.41 1.91 -5.41
N PHE A 453 -1.68 1.73 -5.75
CA PHE A 453 -2.65 2.81 -5.88
C PHE A 453 -3.59 2.81 -4.67
N ILE A 454 -3.61 3.93 -3.94
CA ILE A 454 -4.46 4.15 -2.78
C ILE A 454 -5.54 5.16 -3.18
N GLU A 455 -6.69 4.65 -3.62
CA GLU A 455 -7.85 5.44 -4.02
C GLU A 455 -8.58 6.04 -2.81
N ALA A 456 -8.94 5.20 -1.84
CA ALA A 456 -9.66 5.62 -0.64
C ALA A 456 -8.68 6.13 0.43
N GLU A 457 -8.89 7.35 0.93
CA GLU A 457 -8.02 7.97 1.96
C GLU A 457 -7.75 7.05 3.16
N ALA A 458 -8.76 6.31 3.62
CA ALA A 458 -8.65 5.40 4.77
C ALA A 458 -7.71 4.19 4.54
N ALA A 459 -7.46 3.80 3.29
CA ALA A 459 -6.70 2.60 2.94
C ALA A 459 -5.17 2.79 3.03
N ILE A 460 -4.66 4.01 3.20
CA ILE A 460 -3.20 4.29 3.30
C ILE A 460 -2.50 3.52 4.43
N GLN A 461 -3.16 3.38 5.60
CA GLN A 461 -2.60 2.64 6.72
C GLN A 461 -2.51 1.12 6.41
N ASP A 462 -3.48 0.59 5.67
CA ASP A 462 -3.53 -0.81 5.25
C ASP A 462 -2.50 -1.09 4.13
N ALA A 463 -2.40 -0.22 3.13
CA ALA A 463 -1.40 -0.31 2.07
C ALA A 463 0.05 -0.33 2.63
N PHE A 464 0.34 0.54 3.61
CA PHE A 464 1.62 0.54 4.31
C PHE A 464 1.81 -0.73 5.15
N ALA A 465 0.75 -1.21 5.83
CA ALA A 465 0.80 -2.43 6.62
C ALA A 465 1.09 -3.69 5.79
N GLN A 466 0.48 -3.83 4.61
CA GLN A 466 0.77 -4.89 3.66
C GLN A 466 2.24 -4.86 3.22
N CYS A 467 2.74 -3.69 2.82
CA CYS A 467 4.13 -3.54 2.37
C CYS A 467 5.15 -3.87 3.47
N ILE A 468 5.03 -3.31 4.68
CA ILE A 468 5.94 -3.66 5.77
C ILE A 468 5.78 -5.12 6.22
N GLY A 469 4.60 -5.73 6.06
CA GLY A 469 4.40 -7.16 6.28
C GLY A 469 5.29 -8.02 5.38
N GLY A 470 5.46 -7.63 4.11
CA GLY A 470 6.46 -8.22 3.22
C GLY A 470 7.88 -7.95 3.71
N LEU A 471 8.28 -6.68 3.78
CA LEU A 471 9.66 -6.25 4.10
C LEU A 471 10.19 -6.82 5.44
N LEU A 472 9.33 -6.95 6.44
CA LEU A 472 9.67 -7.52 7.76
C LEU A 472 9.62 -9.06 7.78
N SER A 473 9.58 -9.72 6.61
CA SER A 473 9.57 -11.17 6.48
C SER A 473 10.48 -11.71 5.36
N VAL A 474 11.43 -10.93 4.85
CA VAL A 474 12.44 -11.45 3.90
C VAL A 474 13.21 -12.64 4.50
N VAL A 475 13.23 -13.76 3.77
CA VAL A 475 13.91 -15.02 4.16
C VAL A 475 14.97 -15.49 3.16
N ALA A 476 14.93 -14.97 1.94
CA ALA A 476 15.95 -15.21 0.91
C ALA A 476 16.27 -13.88 0.22
N GLN A 477 17.56 -13.61 -0.03
CA GLN A 477 18.03 -12.46 -0.81
C GLN A 477 18.80 -12.93 -2.04
N GLU A 478 18.92 -12.07 -3.05
CA GLU A 478 19.75 -12.33 -4.24
C GLU A 478 19.41 -13.66 -4.97
N LEU A 479 18.17 -14.16 -4.86
CA LEU A 479 17.75 -15.46 -5.40
C LEU A 479 17.89 -15.53 -6.92
N HIS A 480 18.59 -16.57 -7.37
CA HIS A 480 18.89 -16.86 -8.75
C HIS A 480 18.42 -18.27 -9.10
N VAL A 481 17.55 -18.41 -10.10
CA VAL A 481 17.17 -19.72 -10.67
C VAL A 481 18.13 -20.06 -11.80
N GLN A 482 18.59 -21.30 -11.84
CA GLN A 482 19.32 -21.89 -12.96
C GLN A 482 18.47 -22.99 -13.61
N VAL A 483 18.35 -22.93 -14.92
CA VAL A 483 17.61 -23.88 -15.76
C VAL A 483 18.59 -24.45 -16.78
N ASP A 484 19.00 -25.70 -16.63
CA ASP A 484 19.77 -26.41 -17.66
C ASP A 484 18.83 -27.30 -18.48
N ALA A 485 19.05 -27.37 -19.79
CA ALA A 485 18.38 -28.35 -20.64
C ALA A 485 18.89 -29.78 -20.32
N GLY A 486 17.98 -30.75 -20.37
CA GLY A 486 18.23 -32.15 -20.01
C GLY A 486 18.98 -32.93 -21.09
N ASP A 487 18.27 -33.81 -21.81
CA ASP A 487 18.81 -34.59 -22.92
C ASP A 487 19.38 -33.66 -24.01
N ASN A 488 20.44 -34.08 -24.72
CA ASN A 488 21.24 -33.19 -25.59
C ASN A 488 20.43 -32.47 -26.69
N ASP A 489 19.40 -33.12 -27.22
CA ASP A 489 18.54 -32.60 -28.30
C ASP A 489 17.44 -31.63 -27.81
N VAL A 490 17.35 -31.41 -26.50
CA VAL A 490 16.49 -30.40 -25.87
C VAL A 490 17.19 -29.04 -25.85
N GLN A 491 16.43 -27.99 -26.14
CA GLN A 491 16.82 -26.59 -26.22
C GLN A 491 15.79 -25.74 -25.49
N LEU A 492 16.28 -24.71 -24.80
CA LEU A 492 15.47 -23.69 -24.15
C LEU A 492 14.92 -22.71 -25.20
N GLY A 493 13.61 -22.51 -25.16
CA GLY A 493 12.92 -21.41 -25.82
C GLY A 493 12.89 -20.15 -24.94
N PRO A 494 11.93 -19.23 -25.17
CA PRO A 494 11.76 -18.06 -24.32
C PRO A 494 11.38 -18.43 -22.88
N ILE A 495 11.93 -17.67 -21.93
CA ILE A 495 11.53 -17.69 -20.52
C ILE A 495 10.58 -16.50 -20.28
N LYS A 496 9.28 -16.76 -20.08
CA LYS A 496 8.32 -15.72 -19.70
C LYS A 496 8.41 -15.47 -18.18
N SER A 497 9.24 -14.52 -17.77
CA SER A 497 9.53 -14.18 -16.37
C SER A 497 8.82 -12.92 -15.84
N GLY A 498 7.97 -12.25 -16.62
CA GLY A 498 7.35 -10.98 -16.21
C GLY A 498 8.37 -9.83 -16.13
N SER A 499 8.35 -9.02 -15.07
CA SER A 499 9.33 -7.94 -14.88
C SER A 499 10.71 -8.43 -14.40
N TYR A 500 10.86 -9.72 -14.03
CA TYR A 500 12.12 -10.30 -13.59
C TYR A 500 13.09 -10.50 -14.76
N ALA A 501 14.36 -10.13 -14.56
CA ALA A 501 15.38 -10.29 -15.58
C ALA A 501 15.73 -11.77 -15.79
N ASN A 502 15.76 -12.21 -17.05
CA ASN A 502 16.19 -13.54 -17.44
C ASN A 502 17.28 -13.45 -18.52
N HIS A 503 18.04 -14.53 -18.67
CA HIS A 503 18.99 -14.71 -19.76
C HIS A 503 19.02 -16.18 -20.18
N THR A 504 19.04 -16.43 -21.49
CA THR A 504 19.26 -17.75 -22.10
C THR A 504 20.53 -17.69 -22.93
N THR A 505 21.40 -18.69 -22.82
CA THR A 505 22.67 -18.78 -23.54
C THR A 505 22.45 -19.02 -25.05
N GLU A 506 23.42 -18.63 -25.87
CA GLU A 506 23.32 -18.74 -27.34
C GLU A 506 23.15 -20.18 -27.84
N ASP A 507 23.72 -21.15 -27.12
CA ASP A 507 23.55 -22.60 -27.36
C ASP A 507 22.17 -23.15 -26.95
N LYS A 508 21.34 -22.31 -26.29
CA LYS A 508 20.05 -22.67 -25.67
C LYS A 508 20.11 -23.84 -24.70
N ARG A 509 21.28 -24.13 -24.10
CA ARG A 509 21.43 -25.20 -23.10
C ARG A 509 21.27 -24.72 -21.66
N ARG A 510 21.42 -23.41 -21.40
CA ARG A 510 21.26 -22.82 -20.06
C ARG A 510 20.41 -21.56 -20.08
N GLY A 511 19.58 -21.43 -19.05
CA GLY A 511 18.76 -20.28 -18.73
C GLY A 511 18.96 -19.86 -17.28
N SER A 512 18.73 -18.59 -16.99
CA SER A 512 18.79 -18.01 -15.65
C SER A 512 17.66 -17.02 -15.43
N ILE A 513 17.21 -16.89 -14.17
CA ILE A 513 16.22 -15.90 -13.74
C ILE A 513 16.71 -15.23 -12.45
N HIS A 514 16.88 -13.92 -12.50
CA HIS A 514 17.23 -13.11 -11.34
C HIS A 514 15.94 -12.69 -10.61
N VAL A 515 15.61 -13.41 -9.53
CA VAL A 515 14.39 -13.22 -8.74
C VAL A 515 14.60 -12.19 -7.61
N GLY A 516 15.80 -12.14 -7.03
CA GLY A 516 16.12 -11.21 -5.94
C GLY A 516 15.53 -11.66 -4.60
N ASP A 517 14.91 -10.76 -3.85
CA ASP A 517 14.49 -11.05 -2.48
C ASP A 517 13.08 -11.71 -2.43
N LEU A 518 12.90 -12.73 -1.60
CA LEU A 518 11.59 -13.33 -1.29
C LEU A 518 11.20 -13.15 0.18
N TYR A 519 9.93 -12.81 0.38
CA TYR A 519 9.26 -12.80 1.68
C TYR A 519 8.89 -14.23 2.12
N ALA A 520 8.67 -14.45 3.41
CA ALA A 520 8.28 -15.76 3.93
C ALA A 520 6.94 -16.21 3.35
N GLU A 521 6.84 -17.50 3.01
CA GLU A 521 5.70 -18.11 2.32
C GLU A 521 5.32 -17.49 0.96
N GLU A 522 6.19 -16.64 0.39
CA GLU A 522 5.97 -16.01 -0.91
C GLU A 522 6.21 -16.98 -2.07
N GLU A 523 5.34 -16.92 -3.09
CA GLU A 523 5.36 -17.81 -4.26
C GLU A 523 5.72 -17.06 -5.55
N ARG A 524 6.36 -17.76 -6.50
CA ARG A 524 6.72 -17.27 -7.84
C ARG A 524 6.55 -18.35 -8.88
N ASP A 525 5.86 -18.03 -9.97
CA ASP A 525 5.70 -18.91 -11.12
C ASP A 525 6.34 -18.30 -12.38
N PHE A 526 7.18 -19.07 -13.06
CA PHE A 526 7.83 -18.70 -14.32
C PHE A 526 7.56 -19.77 -15.38
N LEU A 527 7.32 -19.36 -16.63
CA LEU A 527 7.09 -20.31 -17.74
C LEU A 527 8.34 -20.39 -18.60
N VAL A 528 8.82 -21.60 -18.83
CA VAL A 528 9.92 -21.91 -19.76
C VAL A 528 9.32 -22.69 -20.93
N SER A 529 9.46 -22.16 -22.15
CA SER A 529 9.26 -22.96 -23.36
C SER A 529 10.48 -23.86 -23.60
N VAL A 530 10.26 -25.11 -24.02
CA VAL A 530 11.30 -26.03 -24.49
C VAL A 530 10.84 -26.71 -25.77
N ASN A 531 11.76 -27.17 -26.64
CA ASN A 531 11.38 -28.19 -27.61
C ASN A 531 11.34 -29.58 -26.94
N VAL A 532 10.46 -30.44 -27.42
CA VAL A 532 10.47 -31.88 -27.14
C VAL A 532 10.86 -32.55 -28.46
N PRO A 533 12.08 -33.10 -28.58
CA PRO A 533 12.52 -33.81 -29.78
C PRO A 533 11.79 -35.17 -29.91
N LEU A 534 11.88 -35.80 -31.09
CA LEU A 534 11.49 -37.20 -31.25
C LEU A 534 12.30 -38.07 -30.26
N ALA A 535 11.64 -39.00 -29.58
CA ALA A 535 12.35 -39.93 -28.71
C ALA A 535 12.86 -41.14 -29.51
N GLY A 536 14.01 -41.66 -29.11
CA GLY A 536 14.38 -43.03 -29.40
C GLY A 536 13.54 -44.02 -28.58
N CYS A 537 14.05 -45.23 -28.37
CA CYS A 537 13.37 -46.29 -27.60
C CYS A 537 13.29 -46.04 -26.08
N ASN A 538 13.33 -44.79 -25.62
CA ASN A 538 13.25 -44.43 -24.20
C ASN A 538 11.79 -44.21 -23.79
N GLU A 539 11.40 -44.76 -22.64
CA GLU A 539 10.05 -44.59 -22.07
C GLU A 539 9.86 -43.21 -21.38
N GLU A 540 10.93 -42.44 -21.19
CA GLU A 540 10.94 -41.08 -20.66
C GLU A 540 11.91 -40.18 -21.46
N SER A 541 11.65 -38.87 -21.44
CA SER A 541 12.64 -37.84 -21.83
C SER A 541 12.87 -36.87 -20.68
N LEU A 542 14.13 -36.50 -20.46
CA LEU A 542 14.55 -35.51 -19.47
C LEU A 542 14.61 -34.14 -20.16
N LEU A 543 13.66 -33.26 -19.84
CA LEU A 543 13.54 -31.96 -20.48
C LEU A 543 14.45 -30.90 -19.83
N LEU A 544 14.42 -30.80 -18.50
CA LEU A 544 15.11 -29.74 -17.76
C LEU A 544 15.74 -30.25 -16.46
N LYS A 545 16.73 -29.50 -15.97
CA LYS A 545 17.17 -29.52 -14.57
C LYS A 545 17.03 -28.11 -14.01
N VAL A 546 16.27 -27.94 -12.93
CA VAL A 546 15.92 -26.63 -12.36
C VAL A 546 16.42 -26.55 -10.92
N GLY A 547 17.42 -25.71 -10.66
CA GLY A 547 17.93 -25.43 -9.33
C GLY A 547 17.84 -23.95 -9.00
N CYS A 548 18.08 -23.58 -7.74
CA CYS A 548 18.23 -22.18 -7.36
C CYS A 548 19.28 -21.99 -6.26
N SER A 549 19.85 -20.79 -6.21
CA SER A 549 20.77 -20.37 -5.16
C SER A 549 20.33 -19.02 -4.61
N TYR A 550 20.47 -18.83 -3.31
CA TYR A 550 20.12 -17.58 -2.63
C TYR A 550 21.00 -17.35 -1.42
N LYS A 551 20.91 -16.16 -0.86
CA LYS A 551 21.64 -15.72 0.32
C LYS A 551 20.68 -15.65 1.49
N GLU A 552 20.99 -16.31 2.60
CA GLU A 552 20.18 -16.19 3.81
C GLU A 552 20.46 -14.84 4.49
N PRO A 553 19.45 -14.02 4.82
CA PRO A 553 19.65 -12.66 5.34
C PRO A 553 20.47 -12.58 6.63
N LEU A 554 20.40 -13.60 7.50
CA LEU A 554 20.98 -13.55 8.85
C LEU A 554 22.44 -14.00 8.87
N THR A 555 22.72 -15.20 8.35
CA THR A 555 24.07 -15.77 8.25
C THR A 555 24.89 -15.14 7.13
N LYS A 556 24.21 -14.63 6.09
CA LYS A 556 24.79 -14.17 4.80
C LYS A 556 25.44 -15.29 3.99
N GLU A 557 25.20 -16.56 4.35
CA GLU A 557 25.67 -17.73 3.62
C GLU A 557 24.84 -17.97 2.36
N THR A 558 25.47 -18.56 1.34
CA THR A 558 24.80 -18.93 0.08
C THR A 558 24.26 -20.35 0.17
N VAL A 559 22.94 -20.46 0.25
CA VAL A 559 22.21 -21.73 0.19
C VAL A 559 21.99 -22.12 -1.27
N ASN A 560 22.41 -23.32 -1.63
CA ASN A 560 22.20 -23.90 -2.95
C ASN A 560 21.15 -25.03 -2.84
N VAL A 561 20.03 -24.89 -3.54
CA VAL A 561 18.97 -25.89 -3.61
C VAL A 561 19.27 -26.87 -4.73
N SER A 562 19.14 -28.17 -4.45
CA SER A 562 19.37 -29.26 -5.41
C SER A 562 18.52 -29.11 -6.67
N MET A 563 19.10 -29.38 -7.83
CA MET A 563 18.37 -29.36 -9.10
C MET A 563 17.27 -30.42 -9.15
N VAL A 564 16.05 -29.99 -9.47
CA VAL A 564 14.89 -30.84 -9.75
C VAL A 564 14.93 -31.26 -11.22
N GLU A 565 14.85 -32.55 -11.50
CA GLU A 565 14.81 -33.09 -12.86
C GLU A 565 13.37 -33.14 -13.40
N VAL A 566 13.12 -32.47 -14.53
CA VAL A 566 11.81 -32.43 -15.18
C VAL A 566 11.77 -33.50 -16.28
N ARG A 567 10.96 -34.53 -16.08
CA ARG A 567 10.71 -35.61 -17.04
C ARG A 567 9.31 -35.52 -17.65
N ILE A 568 9.14 -36.13 -18.82
CA ILE A 568 7.84 -36.50 -19.38
C ILE A 568 7.87 -37.97 -19.81
N ALA A 569 6.71 -38.64 -19.73
CA ALA A 569 6.54 -39.99 -20.25
C ALA A 569 6.49 -39.97 -21.79
N ARG A 570 7.09 -40.99 -22.42
CA ARG A 570 7.19 -41.17 -23.87
C ARG A 570 6.66 -42.56 -24.25
N PRO A 571 5.33 -42.78 -24.23
CA PRO A 571 4.73 -44.04 -24.68
C PRO A 571 4.79 -44.18 -26.21
N LEU A 572 4.68 -45.42 -26.71
CA LEU A 572 4.54 -45.71 -28.15
C LEU A 572 3.18 -45.32 -28.72
N VAL A 573 2.14 -45.31 -27.87
CA VAL A 573 0.76 -44.91 -28.22
C VAL A 573 0.17 -44.19 -27.01
N VAL A 574 -0.30 -42.95 -27.20
CA VAL A 574 -1.06 -42.23 -26.18
C VAL A 574 -2.51 -42.70 -26.24
N ILE A 575 -2.93 -43.47 -25.23
CA ILE A 575 -4.30 -44.02 -25.12
C ILE A 575 -5.20 -43.07 -24.32
N SER A 576 -4.62 -42.28 -23.42
CA SER A 576 -5.30 -41.25 -22.64
C SER A 576 -5.80 -40.10 -23.53
N GLN A 577 -6.91 -39.47 -23.15
CA GLN A 577 -7.16 -38.10 -23.61
C GLN A 577 -6.12 -37.18 -22.94
N GLN A 578 -5.33 -36.44 -23.72
CA GLN A 578 -4.30 -35.54 -23.18
C GLN A 578 -4.96 -34.45 -22.31
N VAL A 579 -4.68 -34.47 -21.01
CA VAL A 579 -5.16 -33.47 -20.03
C VAL A 579 -4.05 -32.44 -19.78
N THR A 580 -4.34 -31.17 -20.05
CA THR A 580 -3.46 -30.05 -19.73
C THR A 580 -3.38 -29.84 -18.21
N SER A 581 -2.18 -29.61 -17.67
CA SER A 581 -2.01 -29.19 -16.27
C SER A 581 -2.78 -27.90 -15.98
N ILE A 582 -3.57 -27.89 -14.91
CA ILE A 582 -4.32 -26.72 -14.43
C ILE A 582 -3.34 -25.63 -13.96
N GLU A 583 -2.21 -26.02 -13.37
CA GLU A 583 -1.13 -25.14 -12.94
C GLU A 583 -0.50 -24.42 -14.11
N VAL A 584 -0.21 -25.12 -15.22
CA VAL A 584 0.35 -24.52 -16.43
C VAL A 584 -0.67 -23.62 -17.14
N ASP A 585 -1.91 -24.08 -17.29
CA ASP A 585 -3.00 -23.31 -17.91
C ASP A 585 -3.30 -22.02 -17.12
N ARG A 586 -3.38 -22.09 -15.79
CA ARG A 586 -3.53 -20.92 -14.89
C ARG A 586 -2.42 -19.89 -15.10
N GLN A 587 -1.16 -20.34 -15.22
CA GLN A 587 -0.03 -19.43 -15.37
C GLN A 587 0.07 -18.85 -16.78
N LYS A 588 -0.41 -19.55 -17.81
CA LYS A 588 -0.69 -18.97 -19.13
C LYS A 588 -1.75 -17.88 -19.01
N CYS A 589 -2.91 -18.16 -18.39
CA CYS A 589 -3.98 -17.18 -18.17
C CYS A 589 -3.53 -15.92 -17.42
N ARG A 590 -2.64 -16.02 -16.43
CA ARG A 590 -2.03 -14.85 -15.76
C ARG A 590 -1.22 -13.98 -16.73
N LEU A 591 -0.38 -14.59 -17.57
CA LEU A 591 0.47 -13.84 -18.50
C LEU A 591 -0.35 -13.23 -19.63
N ASP A 592 -1.31 -13.97 -20.17
CA ASP A 592 -2.28 -13.47 -21.15
C ASP A 592 -3.13 -12.31 -20.60
N ALA A 593 -3.43 -12.30 -19.29
CA ALA A 593 -4.05 -11.16 -18.62
C ALA A 593 -3.10 -9.95 -18.54
N ALA A 594 -1.84 -10.15 -18.16
CA ALA A 594 -0.84 -9.08 -18.08
C ALA A 594 -0.53 -8.49 -19.47
N GLU A 595 -0.39 -9.31 -20.50
CA GLU A 595 -0.21 -8.90 -21.90
C GLU A 595 -1.41 -8.09 -22.39
N ALA A 596 -2.64 -8.56 -22.12
CA ALA A 596 -3.87 -7.81 -22.43
C ALA A 596 -4.01 -6.49 -21.66
N MET A 597 -3.58 -6.42 -20.39
CA MET A 597 -3.52 -5.17 -19.63
C MET A 597 -2.56 -4.16 -20.26
N VAL A 598 -1.40 -4.58 -20.78
CA VAL A 598 -0.46 -3.69 -21.47
C VAL A 598 -1.03 -3.18 -22.80
N GLU A 599 -1.63 -4.05 -23.62
CA GLU A 599 -2.24 -3.62 -24.89
C GLU A 599 -3.46 -2.70 -24.65
N SER A 600 -4.31 -3.06 -23.69
CA SER A 600 -5.48 -2.26 -23.28
C SER A 600 -5.06 -0.87 -22.78
N ARG A 601 -4.02 -0.79 -21.93
CA ARG A 601 -3.42 0.50 -21.53
C ARG A 601 -2.96 1.31 -22.75
N SER A 602 -2.23 0.68 -23.67
CA SER A 602 -1.72 1.36 -24.86
C SER A 602 -2.84 1.94 -25.73
N ALA A 603 -3.92 1.20 -25.94
CA ALA A 603 -5.11 1.68 -26.64
C ALA A 603 -5.84 2.81 -25.87
N ALA A 604 -5.99 2.67 -24.55
CA ALA A 604 -6.64 3.68 -23.71
C ALA A 604 -5.90 5.02 -23.70
N GLU A 605 -4.56 5.01 -23.65
CA GLU A 605 -3.74 6.22 -23.73
C GLU A 605 -3.87 6.92 -25.09
N GLN A 606 -3.94 6.14 -26.18
CA GLN A 606 -4.21 6.65 -27.54
C GLN A 606 -5.63 7.24 -27.70
N GLY A 607 -6.52 7.07 -26.71
CA GLY A 607 -7.91 7.53 -26.72
C GLY A 607 -8.91 6.46 -27.17
N GLU A 608 -8.44 5.31 -27.63
CA GLU A 608 -9.22 4.20 -28.17
C GLU A 608 -9.83 3.32 -27.04
N LEU A 609 -10.58 3.94 -26.12
CA LEU A 609 -11.16 3.28 -24.95
C LEU A 609 -12.06 2.09 -25.32
N SER A 610 -12.82 2.18 -26.42
CA SER A 610 -13.64 1.07 -26.92
C SER A 610 -12.79 -0.14 -27.31
N LYS A 611 -11.62 0.08 -27.92
CA LYS A 611 -10.65 -0.98 -28.22
C LYS A 611 -10.05 -1.52 -26.92
N ALA A 612 -9.67 -0.64 -25.99
CA ALA A 612 -9.10 -1.01 -24.70
C ALA A 612 -10.03 -1.93 -23.87
N VAL A 613 -11.32 -1.61 -23.81
CA VAL A 613 -12.34 -2.43 -23.14
C VAL A 613 -12.55 -3.77 -23.85
N SER A 614 -12.54 -3.79 -25.19
CA SER A 614 -12.71 -5.00 -25.99
C SER A 614 -11.53 -5.99 -25.85
N ILE A 615 -10.29 -5.50 -25.77
CA ILE A 615 -9.09 -6.31 -25.47
C ILE A 615 -9.26 -7.05 -24.13
N LEU A 616 -9.71 -6.33 -23.09
CA LEU A 616 -9.98 -6.92 -21.77
C LEU A 616 -11.14 -7.93 -21.83
N GLU A 617 -12.19 -7.64 -22.61
CA GLU A 617 -13.34 -8.55 -22.78
C GLU A 617 -12.94 -9.88 -23.44
N GLN A 618 -12.16 -9.79 -24.52
CA GLN A 618 -11.63 -10.97 -25.21
C GLN A 618 -10.68 -11.76 -24.31
N CYS A 619 -9.84 -11.08 -23.52
CA CYS A 619 -8.98 -11.74 -22.54
C CYS A 619 -9.79 -12.50 -21.48
N ARG A 620 -10.79 -11.84 -20.86
CA ARG A 620 -11.72 -12.45 -19.89
C ARG A 620 -12.44 -13.67 -20.47
N GLY A 621 -12.93 -13.58 -21.71
CA GLY A 621 -13.53 -14.71 -22.42
C GLY A 621 -12.56 -15.90 -22.56
N ARG A 622 -11.30 -15.65 -22.95
CA ARG A 622 -10.27 -16.70 -23.05
C ARG A 622 -9.91 -17.32 -21.69
N ILE A 623 -9.87 -16.53 -20.62
CA ILE A 623 -9.62 -17.01 -19.25
C ILE A 623 -10.79 -17.89 -18.78
N LEU A 624 -12.05 -17.47 -18.98
CA LEU A 624 -13.21 -18.25 -18.55
C LEU A 624 -13.38 -19.55 -19.35
N GLU A 625 -12.99 -19.57 -20.63
CA GLU A 625 -13.02 -20.77 -21.48
C GLU A 625 -11.80 -21.69 -21.31
N SER A 626 -10.77 -21.29 -20.56
CA SER A 626 -9.58 -22.10 -20.26
C SER A 626 -9.88 -23.31 -19.36
N VAL A 627 -8.90 -24.21 -19.18
CA VAL A 627 -9.06 -25.40 -18.32
C VAL A 627 -9.19 -24.97 -16.85
N SER A 628 -8.32 -24.06 -16.41
CA SER A 628 -8.29 -23.49 -15.06
C SER A 628 -9.50 -22.60 -14.75
N GLY A 629 -9.97 -21.84 -15.75
CA GLY A 629 -11.22 -21.08 -15.67
C GLY A 629 -12.43 -21.99 -15.47
N LYS A 630 -12.57 -23.04 -16.29
CA LYS A 630 -13.64 -24.04 -16.19
C LYS A 630 -13.57 -24.88 -14.90
N SER A 631 -12.39 -25.10 -14.33
CA SER A 631 -12.25 -25.74 -13.01
C SER A 631 -12.57 -24.80 -11.84
N GLY A 632 -12.76 -23.50 -12.09
CA GLY A 632 -13.03 -22.50 -11.04
C GLY A 632 -11.80 -22.14 -10.19
N ASP A 633 -10.59 -22.16 -10.78
CA ASP A 633 -9.37 -21.79 -10.06
C ASP A 633 -9.43 -20.36 -9.49
N ARG A 634 -9.00 -20.19 -8.24
CA ARG A 634 -9.13 -18.92 -7.50
C ARG A 634 -8.40 -17.76 -8.17
N LEU A 635 -7.24 -17.99 -8.81
CA LEU A 635 -6.51 -16.93 -9.51
C LEU A 635 -7.24 -16.54 -10.80
N CYS A 636 -7.73 -17.51 -11.58
CA CYS A 636 -8.48 -17.21 -12.80
C CYS A 636 -9.82 -16.49 -12.51
N MET A 637 -10.50 -16.83 -11.42
CA MET A 637 -11.70 -16.11 -10.96
C MET A 637 -11.36 -14.70 -10.43
N ALA A 638 -10.22 -14.51 -9.76
CA ALA A 638 -9.75 -13.19 -9.36
C ALA A 638 -9.38 -12.32 -10.58
N LEU A 639 -8.69 -12.90 -11.57
CA LEU A 639 -8.32 -12.21 -12.82
C LEU A 639 -9.55 -11.75 -13.61
N ASP A 640 -10.62 -12.54 -13.72
CA ASP A 640 -11.86 -12.07 -14.37
C ASP A 640 -12.47 -10.85 -13.66
N ALA A 641 -12.50 -10.85 -12.32
CA ALA A 641 -13.01 -9.74 -11.53
C ALA A 641 -12.11 -8.48 -11.64
N GLU A 642 -10.79 -8.65 -11.59
CA GLU A 642 -9.81 -7.57 -11.73
C GLU A 642 -9.86 -6.92 -13.13
N LEU A 643 -9.94 -7.73 -14.19
CA LEU A 643 -10.09 -7.25 -15.57
C LEU A 643 -11.45 -6.55 -15.78
N ARG A 644 -12.52 -7.01 -15.10
CA ARG A 644 -13.85 -6.38 -15.14
C ARG A 644 -13.86 -4.99 -14.48
N GLU A 645 -13.26 -4.86 -13.29
CA GLU A 645 -13.07 -3.57 -12.61
C GLU A 645 -12.26 -2.59 -13.49
N MET A 646 -11.25 -3.08 -14.23
CA MET A 646 -10.52 -2.27 -15.21
C MET A 646 -11.42 -1.78 -16.35
N GLN A 647 -12.29 -2.64 -16.91
CA GLN A 647 -13.27 -2.23 -17.93
C GLN A 647 -14.24 -1.17 -17.40
N GLU A 648 -14.77 -1.34 -16.19
CA GLU A 648 -15.70 -0.38 -15.57
C GLU A 648 -15.03 0.99 -15.31
N ARG A 649 -13.72 1.00 -15.04
CA ARG A 649 -12.92 2.23 -14.91
C ARG A 649 -12.50 2.85 -16.25
N MET A 650 -12.72 2.17 -17.38
CA MET A 650 -12.50 2.67 -18.75
C MET A 650 -13.79 3.21 -19.41
N ALA A 651 -14.89 3.33 -18.67
CA ALA A 651 -16.18 3.81 -19.20
C ALA A 651 -16.12 5.19 -19.89
N ASP A 652 -15.20 6.05 -19.45
CA ASP A 652 -14.92 7.35 -20.06
C ASP A 652 -13.46 7.78 -19.77
N ARG A 653 -12.96 8.79 -20.50
CA ARG A 653 -11.57 9.25 -20.40
C ARG A 653 -11.24 9.87 -19.04
N GLN A 654 -12.18 10.58 -18.42
CA GLN A 654 -11.96 11.22 -17.11
C GLN A 654 -11.87 10.17 -16.01
N ARG A 655 -12.71 9.14 -16.02
CA ARG A 655 -12.65 8.00 -15.09
C ARG A 655 -11.38 7.17 -15.29
N TYR A 656 -10.97 6.98 -16.54
CA TYR A 656 -9.70 6.32 -16.86
C TYR A 656 -8.51 7.11 -16.30
N GLU A 657 -8.39 8.40 -16.58
CA GLU A 657 -7.26 9.21 -16.13
C GLU A 657 -7.22 9.37 -14.61
N ALA A 658 -8.37 9.56 -13.95
CA ALA A 658 -8.45 9.79 -12.51
C ALA A 658 -8.19 8.52 -11.67
N THR A 659 -8.62 7.33 -12.11
CA THR A 659 -8.45 6.10 -11.31
C THR A 659 -8.17 4.83 -12.12
N GLY A 660 -8.64 4.73 -13.37
CA GLY A 660 -8.44 3.54 -14.21
C GLY A 660 -6.97 3.25 -14.55
N ARG A 661 -6.21 4.28 -14.96
CA ARG A 661 -4.77 4.20 -15.23
C ARG A 661 -4.02 3.71 -13.99
N ALA A 662 -4.20 4.35 -12.84
CA ALA A 662 -3.53 3.98 -11.60
C ALA A 662 -3.90 2.57 -11.11
N TYR A 663 -5.17 2.17 -11.23
CA TYR A 663 -5.62 0.81 -10.91
C TYR A 663 -4.94 -0.23 -11.82
N MET A 664 -4.94 0.00 -13.14
CA MET A 664 -4.32 -0.89 -14.12
C MET A 664 -2.79 -0.99 -13.94
N LEU A 665 -2.11 0.11 -13.64
CA LEU A 665 -0.66 0.13 -13.35
C LEU A 665 -0.32 -0.64 -12.06
N SER A 666 -1.16 -0.54 -11.02
CA SER A 666 -1.00 -1.34 -9.80
C SER A 666 -1.25 -2.83 -10.05
N GLY A 667 -2.22 -3.16 -10.91
CA GLY A 667 -2.46 -4.54 -11.39
C GLY A 667 -1.26 -5.09 -12.15
N LEU A 668 -0.76 -4.36 -13.15
CA LEU A 668 0.42 -4.73 -13.94
C LEU A 668 1.65 -4.97 -13.05
N SER A 669 1.98 -4.05 -12.15
CA SER A 669 3.10 -4.22 -11.22
C SER A 669 2.89 -5.46 -10.33
N SER A 670 1.66 -5.73 -9.88
CA SER A 670 1.32 -6.91 -9.09
C SER A 670 1.53 -8.23 -9.82
N HIS A 671 1.08 -8.38 -11.08
CA HIS A 671 1.23 -9.64 -11.84
C HIS A 671 2.62 -9.84 -12.45
N SER A 672 3.30 -8.76 -12.81
CA SER A 672 4.65 -8.81 -13.40
C SER A 672 5.73 -9.07 -12.35
N TRP A 673 5.56 -8.57 -11.12
CA TRP A 673 6.40 -8.92 -9.97
C TRP A 673 5.85 -10.07 -9.12
N GLN A 674 4.61 -10.52 -9.37
CA GLN A 674 3.92 -11.55 -8.57
C GLN A 674 3.87 -11.18 -7.07
N ARG A 675 3.64 -9.89 -6.77
CA ARG A 675 3.64 -9.31 -5.43
C ARG A 675 2.30 -8.64 -5.12
N ALA A 676 1.89 -8.66 -3.86
CA ALA A 676 0.65 -8.02 -3.43
C ALA A 676 0.83 -6.48 -3.37
N THR A 677 0.19 -5.77 -4.30
CA THR A 677 0.09 -4.31 -4.30
C THR A 677 -1.18 -3.84 -3.61
N ALA A 678 -1.26 -2.57 -3.20
CA ALA A 678 -2.55 -1.96 -2.89
C ALA A 678 -3.24 -1.54 -4.20
N ARG A 679 -4.52 -1.88 -4.31
CA ARG A 679 -5.42 -1.47 -5.40
C ARG A 679 -6.61 -0.71 -4.80
N GLY A 680 -7.39 -0.03 -5.64
CA GLY A 680 -8.54 0.79 -5.20
C GLY A 680 -9.60 0.01 -4.41
N ASP A 681 -10.45 0.72 -3.66
CA ASP A 681 -11.43 0.14 -2.73
C ASP A 681 -12.65 -0.43 -3.49
N SER A 682 -12.45 -1.57 -4.15
CA SER A 682 -13.53 -2.33 -4.78
C SER A 682 -14.45 -2.92 -3.72
N THR A 683 -15.76 -2.78 -3.93
CA THR A 683 -16.77 -2.88 -2.86
C THR A 683 -17.06 -4.31 -2.37
N ASP A 684 -16.57 -5.35 -3.06
CA ASP A 684 -16.66 -6.75 -2.62
C ASP A 684 -15.44 -7.16 -1.78
N SER A 685 -15.19 -6.38 -0.71
CA SER A 685 -13.95 -6.32 0.07
C SER A 685 -13.66 -7.53 0.98
N ALA A 686 -13.84 -8.77 0.51
CA ALA A 686 -13.81 -9.98 1.35
C ALA A 686 -13.19 -11.28 0.79
N SER A 687 -13.08 -11.50 -0.54
CA SER A 687 -12.82 -12.86 -1.06
C SER A 687 -11.71 -13.01 -2.12
N LEU A 688 -11.73 -12.20 -3.19
CA LEU A 688 -10.93 -12.50 -4.41
C LEU A 688 -9.59 -11.73 -4.49
N LEU A 689 -9.56 -10.47 -4.05
CA LEU A 689 -8.40 -9.55 -4.21
C LEU A 689 -7.28 -9.77 -3.17
N GLN A 690 -6.85 -11.01 -2.95
CA GLN A 690 -5.72 -11.37 -2.06
C GLN A 690 -4.56 -12.05 -2.81
N SER A 691 -4.50 -11.89 -4.13
CA SER A 691 -3.43 -12.38 -4.99
C SER A 691 -2.04 -12.01 -4.44
N TYR A 692 -1.16 -13.00 -4.27
CA TYR A 692 0.23 -12.86 -3.75
C TYR A 692 0.36 -12.36 -2.30
N GLN A 693 -0.70 -12.37 -1.49
CA GLN A 693 -0.62 -11.95 -0.09
C GLN A 693 -0.05 -13.05 0.81
N THR A 694 1.09 -12.79 1.48
CA THR A 694 1.67 -13.72 2.48
C THR A 694 1.00 -13.60 3.86
N THR A 695 1.17 -14.60 4.71
CA THR A 695 0.64 -14.61 6.08
C THR A 695 1.10 -13.39 6.89
N SER A 696 2.37 -12.97 6.73
CA SER A 696 2.92 -11.78 7.40
C SER A 696 2.17 -10.50 6.98
N MET A 697 1.89 -10.34 5.67
CA MET A 697 1.08 -9.24 5.15
C MET A 697 -0.35 -9.26 5.69
N ALA A 698 -0.98 -10.43 5.75
CA ALA A 698 -2.34 -10.59 6.27
C ALA A 698 -2.44 -10.24 7.77
N VAL A 699 -1.45 -10.68 8.58
CA VAL A 699 -1.34 -10.32 10.00
C VAL A 699 -1.14 -8.82 10.18
N MET A 700 -0.32 -8.16 9.36
CA MET A 700 -0.16 -6.71 9.41
C MET A 700 -1.43 -5.95 9.01
N LEU A 701 -2.19 -6.39 7.99
CA LEU A 701 -3.50 -5.83 7.67
C LEU A 701 -4.52 -6.02 8.81
N GLN A 702 -4.47 -7.13 9.54
CA GLN A 702 -5.32 -7.33 10.70
C GLN A 702 -4.94 -6.40 11.86
N ARG A 703 -3.63 -6.13 12.04
CA ARG A 703 -3.12 -5.15 13.00
C ARG A 703 -3.50 -3.72 12.63
N SER A 704 -3.39 -3.31 11.37
CA SER A 704 -3.77 -1.94 10.97
C SER A 704 -5.24 -1.67 11.24
N LYS A 705 -6.12 -2.60 10.82
CA LYS A 705 -7.57 -2.55 11.05
C LYS A 705 -7.93 -2.51 12.54
N THR A 706 -7.25 -3.29 13.40
CA THR A 706 -7.51 -3.29 14.86
C THR A 706 -6.91 -2.11 15.62
N MET A 707 -5.81 -1.52 15.13
CA MET A 707 -5.23 -0.28 15.69
C MET A 707 -5.96 0.99 15.24
N THR A 708 -6.96 0.88 14.35
CA THR A 708 -7.86 2.01 14.06
C THR A 708 -8.87 2.22 15.21
N PRO A 709 -8.98 3.44 15.80
CA PRO A 709 -10.04 3.72 16.77
C PRO A 709 -11.42 3.56 16.10
N SER A 710 -12.18 2.57 16.54
CA SER A 710 -13.35 2.11 15.80
C SER A 710 -14.52 3.08 15.86
N GLY A 711 -14.69 3.87 14.80
CA GLY A 711 -16.03 4.29 14.38
C GLY A 711 -16.85 3.02 14.11
N ARG A 712 -17.84 2.73 14.96
CA ARG A 712 -18.57 1.45 14.93
C ARG A 712 -19.33 1.27 13.60
N ARG A 713 -18.76 0.50 12.66
CA ARG A 713 -19.60 -0.30 11.74
C ARG A 713 -20.40 -1.27 12.62
N PRO A 714 -21.75 -1.32 12.54
CA PRO A 714 -22.53 -2.24 13.35
C PRO A 714 -22.27 -3.67 12.88
N GLN A 715 -21.74 -4.53 13.75
CA GLN A 715 -21.71 -5.96 13.48
C GLN A 715 -23.15 -6.49 13.40
N ILE A 716 -23.55 -6.93 12.21
CA ILE A 716 -24.74 -7.76 12.04
C ILE A 716 -24.43 -9.10 12.73
N LYS A 717 -24.93 -9.27 13.96
CA LYS A 717 -24.89 -10.58 14.62
C LYS A 717 -25.80 -11.52 13.83
N HIS A 718 -25.24 -12.63 13.35
CA HIS A 718 -26.06 -13.74 12.88
C HIS A 718 -27.00 -14.16 14.01
N THR A 719 -28.31 -14.11 13.75
CA THR A 719 -29.32 -14.62 14.66
C THR A 719 -29.32 -16.14 14.59
N ASN A 720 -28.81 -16.80 15.63
CA ASN A 720 -28.93 -18.25 15.77
C ASN A 720 -30.42 -18.65 15.63
N SER A 721 -30.68 -19.65 14.80
CA SER A 721 -32.02 -20.19 14.60
C SER A 721 -32.56 -20.80 15.90
N PHE A 722 -33.77 -20.41 16.29
CA PHE A 722 -34.49 -21.09 17.36
C PHE A 722 -34.88 -22.51 16.91
N PRO A 723 -34.78 -23.54 17.78
CA PRO A 723 -35.30 -24.86 17.48
C PRO A 723 -36.84 -24.83 17.42
N ALA A 724 -37.43 -25.68 16.58
CA ALA A 724 -38.87 -25.75 16.39
C ALA A 724 -39.61 -26.20 17.66
N ARG A 725 -40.81 -25.63 17.90
CA ARG A 725 -41.81 -26.21 18.80
C ARG A 725 -42.62 -27.28 18.05
N PRO A 726 -43.02 -28.39 18.71
CA PRO A 726 -43.94 -29.36 18.13
C PRO A 726 -45.37 -28.78 18.03
N GLU A 727 -46.16 -29.32 17.10
CA GLU A 727 -47.57 -28.98 16.94
C GLU A 727 -48.44 -29.59 18.06
N PRO A 728 -49.52 -28.92 18.49
CA PRO A 728 -50.55 -29.51 19.33
C PRO A 728 -51.51 -30.39 18.50
N ARG A 729 -52.29 -31.22 19.21
CA ARG A 729 -53.48 -31.91 18.67
C ARG A 729 -54.68 -30.98 18.59
#